data_AF-A0A420E936-F1
#
_entry.id   AF-A0A420E936-F1
#
_cell.length_a   1.000
_cell.length_b   1.000
_cell.length_c   1.000
_cell.angle_alpha   90.00
_cell.angle_beta   90.00
_cell.angle_gamma   90.00
#
_symmetry.space_group_name_H-M   'P 1'
#
loop_
_entity.id
_entity.type
_entity.pdbx_description
1 polymer ?
#
loop_
_entity_poly.entity_id
_entity_poly.type
_entity_poly.pdbx_seq_one_letter_code
_entity_poly.pdbx_strand_id
1 'polypeptide(L)'
;MANFNSLWKDAVLRSIRLIYQWPLILCLVLLLNACASNSTSSDTSSQFPGFAQPTTQSPDEYLRLAKRSKGDAAFNWQLLAAKAYIGLDQLQPAQAILESLEEQANSNQTVAGHKLVQAELLFAQNLANQSLQLLSFDPMWQLSNDYWLSYYQQRATIYQLLNNPVAEVQERVELDKRLTDASDQLANNQQIWSQLKPLNAYTLRSFQGTSDSVFNGWLEVAAIVNEPKRNPQQLFDNLAQWENDYPNHPALQFVQVDIGSAMNAQRYAPQRVAVLLPLSGRFKASANAVRDGMLAAQYDERTDAALRNSQLSFIDTEANQGPALRQAIEGATPDFIIGPLRKDQVLWLQQQQLQTPWMALNQAEHSAQNGQFYFGLSPEDEAQQAAQEIFDQSLSMPLIIAPQSTIGQRMTNAFIERWKRLSDEPYESIYYSNNKELQGAIRNLLLVDESQARVRQAQQLLGFNIGTETRSRGDTQAIYIIGNNNETKLIKPSIEVAVSPFAQLPQLFASSRSYQRGSVDDEVELQGLWISEMPWMLDHSSAFYQQYNQLWPEYNESHRRLFALGFDALLVLPNLDQMRGYTDFKIDGLSGALSVSQTGAVERELTWARYQDGELRPMDYVSPIVENDVDIDSQDLEADEAIEALNPEDEVSGIEIVPVDDSSTDGEIQSLGFEVETVE
;
A
#
# COMPACT_ATOMS: atom_id res chain seq x y z
N MET A 1 -32.90 -94.43 -9.43
CA MET A 1 -31.51 -93.89 -9.50
C MET A 1 -31.34 -93.37 -10.91
N ALA A 2 -31.01 -92.12 -11.22
CA ALA A 2 -30.56 -91.01 -10.41
C ALA A 2 -30.89 -89.73 -11.20
N ASN A 3 -31.23 -88.68 -10.45
CA ASN A 3 -30.95 -87.26 -10.67
C ASN A 3 -30.55 -86.82 -12.08
N PHE A 4 -31.45 -86.09 -12.76
CA PHE A 4 -31.58 -84.61 -12.70
C PHE A 4 -30.71 -83.94 -13.78
N ASN A 5 -31.27 -83.70 -14.96
CA ASN A 5 -31.93 -82.45 -15.38
C ASN A 5 -30.98 -81.29 -15.73
N SER A 6 -31.02 -80.92 -17.00
CA SER A 6 -31.25 -79.53 -17.44
C SER A 6 -30.10 -78.50 -17.47
N LEU A 7 -28.83 -78.89 -17.31
CA LEU A 7 -27.71 -77.96 -17.62
C LEU A 7 -26.85 -78.41 -18.80
N TRP A 8 -27.45 -79.24 -19.66
CA TRP A 8 -26.94 -79.68 -20.96
C TRP A 8 -27.37 -78.79 -22.14
N LYS A 9 -28.01 -77.63 -21.88
CA LYS A 9 -28.47 -76.71 -22.93
C LYS A 9 -27.73 -75.37 -23.02
N ASP A 10 -27.06 -74.92 -21.95
CA ASP A 10 -26.36 -73.62 -21.95
C ASP A 10 -24.85 -73.67 -22.26
N ALA A 11 -24.23 -74.85 -22.21
CA ALA A 11 -22.80 -75.01 -22.48
C ALA A 11 -22.45 -75.20 -23.97
N VAL A 12 -23.41 -75.55 -24.83
CA VAL A 12 -23.18 -75.85 -26.26
C VAL A 12 -23.55 -74.67 -27.17
N LEU A 13 -24.43 -73.77 -26.73
CA LEU A 13 -24.81 -72.56 -27.50
C LEU A 13 -23.84 -71.38 -27.31
N ARG A 14 -23.02 -71.38 -26.25
CA ARG A 14 -21.98 -70.35 -26.03
C ARG A 14 -20.67 -70.62 -26.78
N SER A 15 -20.40 -71.86 -27.16
CA SER A 15 -19.17 -72.28 -27.86
C SER A 15 -19.27 -72.21 -29.39
N ILE A 16 -20.47 -71.98 -29.95
CA ILE A 16 -20.67 -71.85 -31.41
C ILE A 16 -20.77 -70.37 -31.86
N ARG A 17 -21.04 -69.41 -30.95
CA ARG A 17 -21.04 -67.97 -31.27
C ARG A 17 -19.66 -67.30 -31.28
N LEU A 18 -18.62 -67.97 -30.75
CA LEU A 18 -17.25 -67.42 -30.69
C LEU A 18 -16.37 -67.78 -31.90
N ILE A 19 -16.82 -68.67 -32.80
CA ILE A 19 -16.03 -69.11 -33.96
C ILE A 19 -16.42 -68.40 -35.26
N TYR A 20 -17.54 -67.66 -35.30
CA TYR A 20 -17.98 -66.88 -36.46
C TYR A 20 -17.85 -65.35 -36.31
N GLN A 21 -17.31 -64.83 -35.20
CA GLN A 21 -17.10 -63.40 -35.00
C GLN A 21 -15.68 -62.90 -35.33
N TRP A 22 -14.71 -63.81 -35.50
CA TRP A 22 -13.33 -63.46 -35.82
C TRP A 22 -13.03 -63.14 -37.30
N PRO A 23 -13.74 -63.66 -38.33
CA PRO A 23 -13.53 -63.21 -39.71
C PRO A 23 -14.24 -61.89 -40.03
N LEU A 24 -15.24 -61.47 -39.24
CA LEU A 24 -15.95 -60.20 -39.45
C LEU A 24 -15.13 -58.99 -38.94
N ILE A 25 -14.35 -59.18 -37.86
CA ILE A 25 -13.49 -58.12 -37.30
C ILE A 25 -12.23 -57.92 -38.16
N LEU A 26 -11.69 -58.98 -38.78
CA LEU A 26 -10.54 -58.85 -39.69
C LEU A 26 -10.91 -58.17 -41.03
N CYS A 27 -12.13 -58.41 -41.55
CA CYS A 27 -12.63 -57.71 -42.74
C CYS A 27 -13.02 -56.25 -42.46
N LEU A 28 -13.45 -55.91 -41.23
CA LEU A 28 -13.74 -54.51 -40.87
C LEU A 28 -12.45 -53.67 -40.76
N VAL A 29 -11.34 -54.27 -40.30
CA VAL A 29 -10.03 -53.60 -40.22
C VAL A 29 -9.38 -53.43 -41.60
N LEU A 30 -9.67 -54.32 -42.56
CA LEU A 30 -9.16 -54.19 -43.94
C LEU A 30 -10.02 -53.26 -44.82
N LEU A 31 -11.29 -53.05 -44.51
CA LEU A 31 -12.15 -52.06 -45.20
C LEU A 31 -12.04 -50.63 -44.63
N LEU A 32 -11.51 -50.46 -43.41
CA LEU A 32 -11.21 -49.13 -42.84
C LEU A 32 -9.90 -48.50 -43.36
N ASN A 33 -9.05 -49.25 -44.08
CA ASN A 33 -7.85 -48.72 -44.76
C ASN A 33 -8.05 -48.46 -46.27
N ALA A 34 -9.27 -48.66 -46.80
CA ALA A 34 -9.56 -48.55 -48.24
C ALA A 34 -10.40 -47.33 -48.63
N CYS A 35 -10.86 -46.52 -47.67
CA CYS A 35 -11.25 -45.12 -47.93
C CYS A 35 -10.02 -44.22 -47.72
N ALA A 36 -9.03 -44.41 -48.59
CA ALA A 36 -8.15 -43.32 -48.99
C ALA A 36 -9.01 -42.31 -49.76
N SER A 37 -9.78 -41.49 -49.03
CA SER A 37 -10.10 -40.17 -49.55
C SER A 37 -8.79 -39.42 -49.62
N ASN A 38 -8.47 -38.93 -50.80
CA ASN A 38 -7.46 -37.90 -51.01
C ASN A 38 -7.71 -36.81 -49.97
N SER A 39 -6.98 -36.86 -48.86
CA SER A 39 -6.67 -35.66 -48.13
C SER A 39 -5.75 -34.92 -49.08
N THR A 40 -6.36 -34.09 -49.93
CA THR A 40 -5.79 -32.80 -50.26
C THR A 40 -5.07 -32.38 -49.01
N SER A 41 -3.74 -32.41 -49.04
CA SER A 41 -2.93 -31.65 -48.10
C SER A 41 -3.48 -30.24 -48.23
N SER A 42 -4.44 -29.92 -47.35
CA SER A 42 -4.56 -28.61 -46.81
C SER A 42 -3.18 -28.34 -46.26
N ASP A 43 -2.33 -27.74 -47.10
CA ASP A 43 -1.33 -26.81 -46.64
C ASP A 43 -2.08 -25.92 -45.64
N THR A 44 -2.05 -26.33 -44.38
CA THR A 44 -2.24 -25.40 -43.30
C THR A 44 -0.99 -24.58 -43.43
N SER A 45 -1.04 -23.53 -44.25
CA SER A 45 -0.04 -22.48 -44.23
C SER A 45 0.00 -22.08 -42.76
N SER A 46 1.00 -22.56 -42.02
CA SER A 46 1.17 -22.24 -40.61
C SER A 46 1.30 -20.74 -40.56
N GLN A 47 0.22 -20.05 -40.19
CA GLN A 47 0.19 -18.60 -40.18
C GLN A 47 1.26 -18.14 -39.21
N PHE A 48 2.07 -17.19 -39.63
CA PHE A 48 3.11 -16.61 -38.79
C PHE A 48 2.46 -16.05 -37.51
N PRO A 49 2.82 -16.55 -36.31
CA PRO A 49 2.11 -16.23 -35.07
C PRO A 49 2.36 -14.80 -34.58
N GLY A 50 3.32 -14.09 -35.19
CA GLY A 50 3.70 -12.75 -34.76
C GLY A 50 4.82 -12.75 -33.71
N PHE A 51 5.38 -11.58 -33.45
CA PHE A 51 6.39 -11.32 -32.42
C PHE A 51 5.78 -10.83 -31.10
N ALA A 52 4.53 -10.36 -31.08
CA ALA A 52 3.89 -9.91 -29.84
C ALA A 52 3.49 -11.08 -28.93
N GLN A 53 3.24 -12.25 -29.52
CA GLN A 53 2.80 -13.43 -28.78
C GLN A 53 3.98 -14.30 -28.30
N PRO A 54 3.81 -15.05 -27.20
CA PRO A 54 4.75 -16.09 -26.80
C PRO A 54 4.88 -17.17 -27.88
N THR A 55 6.06 -17.78 -27.97
CA THR A 55 6.29 -18.92 -28.88
C THR A 55 5.51 -20.15 -28.43
N THR A 56 4.84 -20.81 -29.37
CA THR A 56 3.97 -21.97 -29.12
C THR A 56 4.58 -23.30 -29.56
N GLN A 57 5.69 -23.27 -30.28
CA GLN A 57 6.39 -24.45 -30.80
C GLN A 57 7.85 -24.48 -30.33
N SER A 58 8.50 -25.64 -30.49
CA SER A 58 9.92 -25.77 -30.14
C SER A 58 10.81 -25.02 -31.14
N PRO A 59 12.04 -24.64 -30.75
CA PRO A 59 12.99 -24.02 -31.67
C PRO A 59 13.24 -24.86 -32.93
N ASP A 60 13.38 -26.18 -32.79
CA ASP A 60 13.59 -27.11 -33.91
C ASP A 60 12.44 -27.10 -34.92
N GLU A 61 11.21 -26.94 -34.44
CA GLU A 61 10.03 -26.90 -35.30
C GLU A 61 9.99 -25.58 -36.09
N TYR A 62 10.29 -24.45 -35.46
CA TYR A 62 10.43 -23.18 -36.18
C TYR A 62 11.58 -23.20 -37.21
N LEU A 63 12.72 -23.83 -36.89
CA LEU A 63 13.81 -24.04 -37.86
C LEU A 63 13.38 -24.95 -39.02
N ARG A 64 12.51 -25.94 -38.78
CA ARG A 64 11.93 -26.79 -39.82
C ARG A 64 11.01 -25.98 -40.74
N LEU A 65 10.18 -25.11 -40.19
CA LEU A 65 9.33 -24.18 -40.95
C LEU A 65 10.17 -23.18 -41.76
N ALA A 66 11.27 -22.67 -41.20
CA ALA A 66 12.22 -21.80 -41.88
C ALA A 66 12.81 -22.48 -43.13
N LYS A 67 13.30 -23.72 -43.00
CA LYS A 67 13.88 -24.50 -44.12
C LYS A 67 12.91 -24.77 -45.27
N ARG A 68 11.60 -24.75 -44.99
CA ARG A 68 10.53 -24.94 -45.99
C ARG A 68 10.04 -23.61 -46.60
N SER A 69 10.46 -22.49 -46.03
CA SER A 69 10.08 -21.14 -46.44
C SER A 69 11.20 -20.47 -47.24
N LYS A 70 10.93 -19.29 -47.81
CA LYS A 70 11.92 -18.46 -48.54
C LYS A 70 11.73 -16.99 -48.21
N GLY A 71 12.79 -16.19 -48.41
CA GLY A 71 12.78 -14.75 -48.15
C GLY A 71 12.38 -14.42 -46.71
N ASP A 72 11.61 -13.34 -46.53
CA ASP A 72 11.17 -12.84 -45.22
C ASP A 72 10.45 -13.87 -44.36
N ALA A 73 9.73 -14.83 -44.97
CA ALA A 73 9.10 -15.90 -44.22
C ALA A 73 10.12 -16.84 -43.56
N ALA A 74 11.19 -17.21 -44.27
CA ALA A 74 12.26 -18.02 -43.68
C ALA A 74 12.98 -17.25 -42.57
N PHE A 75 13.27 -15.97 -42.80
CA PHE A 75 13.89 -15.07 -41.83
C PHE A 75 13.07 -14.99 -40.53
N ASN A 76 11.77 -14.73 -40.64
CA ASN A 76 10.89 -14.60 -39.47
C ASN A 76 10.74 -15.92 -38.70
N TRP A 77 10.74 -17.07 -39.37
CA TRP A 77 10.75 -18.36 -38.69
C TRP A 77 12.06 -18.62 -37.93
N GLN A 78 13.20 -18.19 -38.45
CA GLN A 78 14.47 -18.27 -37.72
C GLN A 78 14.47 -17.35 -36.50
N LEU A 79 13.89 -16.15 -36.61
CA LEU A 79 13.70 -15.27 -35.46
C LEU A 79 12.79 -15.89 -34.38
N LEU A 80 11.69 -16.56 -34.76
CA LEU A 80 10.87 -17.28 -33.79
C LEU A 80 11.59 -18.47 -33.15
N ALA A 81 12.50 -19.13 -33.88
CA ALA A 81 13.36 -20.14 -33.28
C ALA A 81 14.30 -19.53 -32.24
N ALA A 82 14.93 -18.39 -32.53
CA ALA A 82 15.78 -17.66 -31.58
C ALA A 82 14.97 -17.23 -30.35
N LYS A 83 13.78 -16.65 -30.54
CA LYS A 83 12.84 -16.29 -29.47
C LYS A 83 12.47 -17.51 -28.60
N ALA A 84 12.19 -18.65 -29.22
CA ALA A 84 11.88 -19.88 -28.49
C ALA A 84 13.09 -20.39 -27.68
N TYR A 85 14.32 -20.24 -28.19
CA TYR A 85 15.53 -20.54 -27.43
C TYR A 85 15.70 -19.61 -26.21
N ILE A 86 15.44 -18.31 -26.37
CA ILE A 86 15.45 -17.34 -25.25
C ILE A 86 14.45 -17.75 -24.17
N GLY A 87 13.22 -18.10 -24.55
CA GLY A 87 12.18 -18.56 -23.62
C GLY A 87 12.51 -19.88 -22.90
N LEU A 88 13.49 -20.65 -23.40
CA LEU A 88 14.02 -21.88 -22.78
C LEU A 88 15.33 -21.64 -22.01
N ASP A 89 15.74 -20.39 -21.82
CA ASP A 89 17.02 -19.99 -21.22
C ASP A 89 18.26 -20.53 -21.97
N GLN A 90 18.11 -20.80 -23.27
CA GLN A 90 19.17 -21.28 -24.15
C GLN A 90 19.73 -20.11 -24.98
N LEU A 91 20.44 -19.21 -24.31
CA LEU A 91 20.85 -17.93 -24.90
C LEU A 91 21.90 -18.06 -26.02
N GLN A 92 22.80 -19.05 -25.94
CA GLN A 92 23.88 -19.24 -26.93
C GLN A 92 23.36 -19.62 -28.33
N PRO A 93 22.46 -20.62 -28.49
CA PRO A 93 21.80 -20.88 -29.77
C PRO A 93 21.01 -19.69 -30.32
N ALA A 94 20.33 -18.92 -29.46
CA ALA A 94 19.60 -17.73 -29.88
C ALA A 94 20.55 -16.66 -30.45
N GLN A 95 21.64 -16.36 -29.74
CA GLN A 95 22.69 -15.43 -30.18
C GLN A 95 23.24 -15.83 -31.55
N ALA A 96 23.61 -17.10 -31.73
CA ALA A 96 24.17 -17.58 -33.00
C ALA A 96 23.20 -17.43 -34.19
N ILE A 97 21.90 -17.64 -33.96
CA ILE A 97 20.89 -17.40 -35.00
C ILE A 97 20.81 -15.90 -35.32
N LEU A 98 20.74 -15.04 -34.30
CA LEU A 98 20.60 -13.59 -34.48
C LEU A 98 21.81 -12.97 -35.20
N GLU A 99 23.02 -13.37 -34.85
CA GLU A 99 24.25 -12.94 -35.55
C GLU A 99 24.21 -13.35 -37.03
N SER A 100 23.76 -14.57 -37.34
CA SER A 100 23.66 -15.02 -38.73
C SER A 100 22.64 -14.25 -39.57
N LEU A 101 21.62 -13.69 -38.91
CA LEU A 101 20.52 -12.97 -39.54
C LEU A 101 20.79 -11.47 -39.68
N GLU A 102 21.72 -10.91 -38.90
CA GLU A 102 22.01 -9.47 -38.90
C GLU A 102 22.37 -8.95 -40.30
N GLU A 103 23.30 -9.63 -40.99
CA GLU A 103 23.70 -9.27 -42.36
C GLU A 103 22.59 -9.51 -43.41
N GLN A 104 21.56 -10.29 -43.07
CA GLN A 104 20.45 -10.63 -43.96
C GLN A 104 19.26 -9.66 -43.83
N ALA A 105 19.24 -8.81 -42.79
CA ALA A 105 18.20 -7.83 -42.54
C ALA A 105 18.30 -6.65 -43.51
N ASN A 106 17.55 -6.70 -44.61
CA ASN A 106 17.64 -5.75 -45.74
C ASN A 106 16.40 -4.89 -45.96
N SER A 107 15.38 -5.03 -45.10
CA SER A 107 14.13 -4.28 -45.15
C SER A 107 13.74 -3.78 -43.76
N ASN A 108 12.94 -2.71 -43.68
CA ASN A 108 12.49 -2.18 -42.38
C ASN A 108 11.83 -3.27 -41.51
N GLN A 109 11.12 -4.21 -42.14
CA GLN A 109 10.46 -5.32 -41.44
C GLN A 109 11.46 -6.34 -40.88
N THR A 110 12.45 -6.76 -41.67
CA THR A 110 13.47 -7.71 -41.21
C THR A 110 14.39 -7.09 -40.15
N VAL A 111 14.73 -5.81 -40.29
CA VAL A 111 15.45 -5.03 -39.26
C VAL A 111 14.63 -4.92 -37.97
N ALA A 112 13.34 -4.60 -38.06
CA ALA A 112 12.46 -4.50 -36.89
C ALA A 112 12.34 -5.85 -36.16
N GLY A 113 12.12 -6.95 -36.90
CA GLY A 113 12.03 -8.29 -36.32
C GLY A 113 13.32 -8.71 -35.63
N HIS A 114 14.47 -8.45 -36.25
CA HIS A 114 15.78 -8.74 -35.65
C HIS A 114 15.99 -7.94 -34.37
N LYS A 115 15.73 -6.63 -34.40
CA LYS A 115 15.82 -5.75 -33.23
C LYS A 115 14.94 -6.24 -32.06
N LEU A 116 13.71 -6.66 -32.33
CA LEU A 116 12.79 -7.16 -31.29
C LEU A 116 13.35 -8.40 -30.58
N VAL A 117 13.85 -9.38 -31.32
CA VAL A 117 14.35 -10.63 -30.71
C VAL A 117 15.74 -10.43 -30.10
N GLN A 118 16.57 -9.56 -30.66
CA GLN A 118 17.85 -9.18 -30.06
C GLN A 118 17.65 -8.40 -28.75
N ALA A 119 16.63 -7.54 -28.67
CA ALA A 119 16.28 -6.84 -27.44
C ALA A 119 15.80 -7.81 -26.35
N GLU A 120 15.00 -8.83 -26.69
CA GLU A 120 14.61 -9.90 -25.77
C GLU A 120 15.83 -10.67 -25.24
N LEU A 121 16.82 -10.96 -26.09
CA LEU A 121 18.06 -11.63 -25.69
C LEU A 121 18.88 -10.78 -24.72
N LEU A 122 19.07 -9.48 -25.02
CA LEU A 122 19.76 -8.54 -24.13
C LEU A 122 19.03 -8.42 -22.78
N PHE A 123 17.70 -8.40 -22.80
CA PHE A 123 16.90 -8.37 -21.58
C PHE A 123 17.10 -9.64 -20.74
N ALA A 124 17.10 -10.83 -21.36
CA ALA A 124 17.39 -12.09 -20.68
C ALA A 124 18.82 -12.16 -20.09
N GLN A 125 19.75 -11.38 -20.64
CA GLN A 125 21.12 -11.22 -20.13
C GLN A 125 21.25 -10.16 -19.03
N ASN A 126 20.14 -9.59 -18.55
CA ASN A 126 20.10 -8.47 -17.60
C ASN A 126 20.72 -7.16 -18.13
N LEU A 127 20.75 -6.97 -19.46
CA LEU A 127 21.28 -5.78 -20.12
C LEU A 127 20.13 -4.83 -20.54
N ALA A 128 19.29 -4.44 -19.58
CA ALA A 128 18.05 -3.69 -19.81
C ALA A 128 18.25 -2.36 -20.57
N ASN A 129 19.25 -1.56 -20.21
CA ASN A 129 19.53 -0.29 -20.89
C ASN A 129 19.92 -0.49 -22.38
N GLN A 130 20.71 -1.52 -22.68
CA GLN A 130 21.10 -1.83 -24.07
C GLN A 130 19.91 -2.36 -24.87
N SER A 131 19.08 -3.20 -24.24
CA SER A 131 17.82 -3.66 -24.81
C SER A 131 16.92 -2.49 -25.20
N LEU A 132 16.75 -1.51 -24.30
CA LEU A 132 15.96 -0.30 -24.56
C LEU A 132 16.52 0.55 -25.70
N GLN A 133 17.84 0.78 -25.73
CA GLN A 133 18.50 1.55 -26.79
C GLN A 133 18.27 0.93 -28.18
N LEU A 134 18.27 -0.41 -28.25
CA LEU A 134 18.03 -1.13 -29.49
C LEU A 134 16.61 -0.93 -30.01
N LEU A 135 15.64 -0.83 -29.11
CA LEU A 135 14.22 -0.56 -29.37
C LEU A 135 13.95 0.92 -29.66
N SER A 136 14.66 1.46 -30.64
CA SER A 136 14.46 2.78 -31.25
C SER A 136 13.96 2.61 -32.68
N PHE A 137 12.64 2.42 -32.82
CA PHE A 137 12.01 2.29 -34.13
C PHE A 137 11.77 3.67 -34.75
N ASP A 138 11.98 3.79 -36.06
CA ASP A 138 11.60 4.99 -36.80
C ASP A 138 10.06 5.01 -36.93
N PRO A 139 9.37 6.05 -36.44
CA PRO A 139 7.91 6.18 -36.57
C PRO A 139 7.40 6.17 -38.01
N MET A 140 8.25 6.42 -39.01
CA MET A 140 7.91 6.38 -40.43
C MET A 140 7.87 4.97 -41.02
N TRP A 141 8.33 3.96 -40.28
CA TRP A 141 8.31 2.58 -40.74
C TRP A 141 6.88 2.04 -40.90
N GLN A 142 6.61 1.49 -42.08
CA GLN A 142 5.34 0.83 -42.40
C GLN A 142 5.41 -0.65 -42.02
N LEU A 143 5.22 -0.94 -40.74
CA LEU A 143 5.22 -2.30 -40.19
C LEU A 143 3.78 -2.80 -39.94
N SER A 144 3.60 -4.11 -39.91
CA SER A 144 2.34 -4.68 -39.43
C SER A 144 2.16 -4.40 -37.94
N ASN A 145 0.91 -4.39 -37.48
CA ASN A 145 0.57 -4.03 -36.10
C ASN A 145 1.29 -4.90 -35.05
N ASP A 146 1.56 -6.16 -35.37
CA ASP A 146 2.24 -7.11 -34.49
C ASP A 146 3.66 -6.68 -34.09
N TYR A 147 4.43 -6.05 -35.00
CA TYR A 147 5.75 -5.52 -34.66
C TYR A 147 5.65 -4.37 -33.66
N TRP A 148 4.68 -3.48 -33.86
CA TRP A 148 4.45 -2.37 -32.96
C TRP A 148 3.92 -2.83 -31.60
N LEU A 149 3.02 -3.82 -31.58
CA LEU A 149 2.57 -4.44 -30.33
C LEU A 149 3.76 -4.99 -29.53
N SER A 150 4.62 -5.79 -30.17
CA SER A 150 5.82 -6.34 -29.53
C SER A 150 6.76 -5.21 -29.04
N TYR A 151 6.97 -4.18 -29.85
CA TYR A 151 7.79 -3.02 -29.53
C TYR A 151 7.34 -2.31 -28.24
N TYR A 152 6.07 -1.91 -28.15
CA TYR A 152 5.56 -1.19 -26.97
C TYR A 152 5.47 -2.10 -25.74
N GLN A 153 5.13 -3.39 -25.92
CA GLN A 153 5.14 -4.38 -24.82
C GLN A 153 6.53 -4.55 -24.21
N GLN A 154 7.57 -4.70 -25.03
CA GLN A 154 8.94 -4.85 -24.56
C GLN A 154 9.43 -3.58 -23.88
N ARG A 155 9.23 -2.39 -24.49
CA ARG A 155 9.64 -1.12 -23.89
C ARG A 155 8.96 -0.87 -22.55
N ALA A 156 7.65 -1.11 -22.44
CA ALA A 156 6.93 -1.01 -21.17
C ALA A 156 7.53 -1.94 -20.09
N THR A 157 7.81 -3.20 -20.44
CA THR A 157 8.43 -4.18 -19.53
C THR A 157 9.83 -3.74 -19.08
N ILE A 158 10.62 -3.17 -19.99
CA ILE A 158 11.96 -2.68 -19.67
C ILE A 158 11.90 -1.45 -18.76
N TYR A 159 11.01 -0.49 -19.03
CA TYR A 159 10.82 0.68 -18.16
C TYR A 159 10.31 0.30 -16.76
N GLN A 160 9.47 -0.72 -16.67
CA GLN A 160 9.04 -1.29 -15.39
C GLN A 160 10.24 -1.82 -14.58
N LEU A 161 11.13 -2.58 -15.21
CA LEU A 161 12.35 -3.10 -14.57
C LEU A 161 13.31 -1.97 -14.16
N LEU A 162 13.41 -0.91 -14.96
CA LEU A 162 14.23 0.27 -14.69
C LEU A 162 13.57 1.24 -13.69
N ASN A 163 12.42 0.90 -13.11
CA ASN A 163 11.66 1.73 -12.18
C ASN A 163 11.34 3.13 -12.73
N ASN A 164 10.96 3.21 -14.01
CA ASN A 164 10.57 4.45 -14.68
C ASN A 164 9.07 4.41 -15.06
N PRO A 165 8.16 4.62 -14.09
CA PRO A 165 6.72 4.36 -14.26
C PRO A 165 6.05 5.30 -15.28
N VAL A 166 6.49 6.55 -15.39
CA VAL A 166 5.88 7.50 -16.34
C VAL A 166 6.22 7.12 -17.79
N ALA A 167 7.47 6.73 -18.04
CA ALA A 167 7.87 6.24 -19.36
C ALA A 167 7.17 4.91 -19.70
N GLU A 168 7.05 3.98 -18.73
CA GLU A 168 6.27 2.76 -18.90
C GLU A 168 4.82 3.06 -19.33
N VAL A 169 4.15 3.96 -18.62
CA VAL A 169 2.76 4.35 -18.91
C VAL A 169 2.63 4.94 -20.30
N GLN A 170 3.58 5.78 -20.72
CA GLN A 170 3.59 6.34 -22.07
C GLN A 170 3.63 5.25 -23.15
N GLU A 171 4.48 4.23 -22.99
CA GLU A 171 4.52 3.09 -23.90
C GLU A 171 3.23 2.27 -23.87
N ARG A 172 2.63 2.08 -22.70
CA ARG A 172 1.36 1.35 -22.54
C ARG A 172 0.18 2.08 -23.16
N VAL A 173 0.17 3.41 -23.16
CA VAL A 173 -0.86 4.21 -23.85
C VAL A 173 -0.75 4.01 -25.37
N GLU A 174 0.46 3.97 -25.92
CA GLU A 174 0.67 3.65 -27.35
C GLU A 174 0.34 2.18 -27.68
N LEU A 175 0.60 1.26 -26.75
CA LEU A 175 0.19 -0.14 -26.85
C LEU A 175 -1.33 -0.26 -26.93
N ASP A 176 -2.07 0.47 -26.09
CA ASP A 176 -3.54 0.38 -26.00
C ASP A 176 -4.23 0.72 -27.32
N LYS A 177 -3.71 1.74 -28.04
CA LYS A 177 -4.17 2.17 -29.37
C LYS A 177 -4.08 1.06 -30.42
N ARG A 178 -3.31 -0.01 -30.16
CA ARG A 178 -3.01 -1.11 -31.07
C ARG A 178 -3.65 -2.43 -30.68
N LEU A 179 -4.10 -2.55 -29.43
CA LEU A 179 -4.83 -3.71 -28.95
C LEU A 179 -6.25 -3.69 -29.54
N THR A 180 -6.73 -4.88 -29.92
CA THR A 180 -8.08 -5.05 -30.50
C THR A 180 -9.01 -5.84 -29.61
N ASP A 181 -8.46 -6.64 -28.69
CA ASP A 181 -9.24 -7.40 -27.73
C ASP A 181 -9.52 -6.55 -26.48
N ALA A 182 -10.79 -6.50 -26.07
CA ALA A 182 -11.21 -5.67 -24.94
C ALA A 182 -10.63 -6.15 -23.60
N SER A 183 -10.34 -7.45 -23.45
CA SER A 183 -9.73 -7.99 -22.24
C SER A 183 -8.24 -7.62 -22.15
N ASP A 184 -7.52 -7.64 -23.28
CA ASP A 184 -6.13 -7.18 -23.35
C ASP A 184 -6.02 -5.67 -23.05
N GLN A 185 -6.92 -4.86 -23.63
CA GLN A 185 -7.00 -3.42 -23.33
C GLN A 185 -7.28 -3.17 -21.86
N LEU A 186 -8.22 -3.89 -21.25
CA LEU A 186 -8.53 -3.75 -19.83
C LEU A 186 -7.31 -4.10 -18.96
N ALA A 187 -6.62 -5.22 -19.26
CA ALA A 187 -5.42 -5.63 -18.53
C ALA A 187 -4.30 -4.60 -18.66
N ASN A 188 -4.08 -4.04 -19.86
CA ASN A 188 -3.09 -2.99 -20.10
C ASN A 188 -3.43 -1.71 -19.34
N ASN A 189 -4.69 -1.26 -19.40
CA ASN A 189 -5.15 -0.07 -18.69
C ASN A 189 -5.09 -0.23 -17.16
N GLN A 190 -5.27 -1.46 -16.64
CA GLN A 190 -5.07 -1.74 -15.22
C GLN A 190 -3.60 -1.59 -14.80
N GLN A 191 -2.65 -1.99 -15.67
CA GLN A 191 -1.23 -1.75 -15.41
C GLN A 191 -0.91 -0.25 -15.40
N ILE A 192 -1.45 0.52 -16.36
CA ILE A 192 -1.31 1.99 -16.38
C ILE A 192 -1.77 2.57 -15.04
N TRP A 193 -2.98 2.22 -14.58
CA TRP A 193 -3.52 2.73 -13.33
C TRP A 193 -2.65 2.38 -12.12
N SER A 194 -2.18 1.14 -12.02
CA SER A 194 -1.35 0.70 -10.89
C SER A 194 0.00 1.40 -10.80
N GLN A 195 0.61 1.78 -11.93
CA GLN A 195 1.91 2.45 -11.96
C GLN A 195 1.81 3.94 -11.61
N LEU A 196 0.67 4.57 -11.90
CA LEU A 196 0.46 5.99 -11.58
C LEU A 196 0.01 6.20 -10.13
N LYS A 197 -0.74 5.26 -9.54
CA LYS A 197 -1.26 5.36 -8.17
C LYS A 197 -0.23 5.72 -7.09
N PRO A 198 1.02 5.20 -7.07
CA PRO A 198 2.00 5.56 -6.05
C PRO A 198 2.68 6.92 -6.25
N LEU A 199 2.52 7.57 -7.42
CA LEU A 199 3.22 8.82 -7.73
C LEU A 199 2.54 10.04 -7.11
N ASN A 200 3.30 11.03 -6.66
CA ASN A 200 2.71 12.27 -6.14
C ASN A 200 2.12 13.13 -7.28
N ALA A 201 1.12 13.93 -6.95
CA ALA A 201 0.38 14.77 -7.90
C ALA A 201 1.27 15.79 -8.64
N TYR A 202 2.31 16.33 -7.98
CA TYR A 202 3.23 17.29 -8.61
C TYR A 202 4.05 16.64 -9.72
N THR A 203 4.63 15.47 -9.45
CA THR A 203 5.37 14.67 -10.44
C THR A 203 4.46 14.37 -11.63
N LEU A 204 3.25 13.86 -11.40
CA LEU A 204 2.31 13.51 -12.47
C LEU A 204 2.00 14.70 -13.38
N ARG A 205 1.73 15.88 -12.80
CA ARG A 205 1.45 17.10 -13.59
C ARG A 205 2.68 17.64 -14.31
N SER A 206 3.88 17.46 -13.77
CA SER A 206 5.12 17.92 -14.41
C SER A 206 5.42 17.21 -15.74
N PHE A 207 4.86 16.02 -15.96
CA PHE A 207 4.99 15.25 -17.20
C PHE A 207 3.87 15.52 -18.23
N GLN A 208 2.88 16.35 -17.88
CA GLN A 208 1.84 16.73 -18.84
C GLN A 208 2.43 17.61 -19.96
N GLY A 209 1.97 17.36 -21.19
CA GLY A 209 2.46 18.07 -22.37
C GLY A 209 1.35 18.38 -23.37
N THR A 210 1.71 18.77 -24.59
CA THR A 210 0.72 19.17 -25.61
C THR A 210 0.34 18.05 -26.59
N SER A 211 0.98 16.87 -26.51
CA SER A 211 1.02 15.92 -27.62
C SER A 211 0.05 14.73 -27.54
N ASP A 212 -0.37 14.29 -26.35
CA ASP A 212 -1.28 13.15 -26.20
C ASP A 212 -2.32 13.37 -25.11
N SER A 213 -3.58 13.54 -25.52
CA SER A 213 -4.71 13.76 -24.61
C SER A 213 -5.05 12.54 -23.75
N VAL A 214 -4.82 11.31 -24.22
CA VAL A 214 -5.08 10.09 -23.44
C VAL A 214 -4.00 9.92 -22.38
N PHE A 215 -2.73 10.14 -22.73
CA PHE A 215 -1.65 10.13 -21.75
C PHE A 215 -1.85 11.23 -20.68
N ASN A 216 -2.15 12.46 -21.09
CA ASN A 216 -2.44 13.55 -20.15
C ASN A 216 -3.68 13.26 -19.29
N GLY A 217 -4.72 12.64 -19.85
CA GLY A 217 -5.92 12.25 -19.12
C GLY A 217 -5.62 11.26 -17.99
N TRP A 218 -4.76 10.26 -18.26
CA TRP A 218 -4.25 9.33 -17.24
C TRP A 218 -3.43 10.03 -16.15
N LEU A 219 -2.51 10.93 -16.53
CA LEU A 219 -1.70 11.67 -15.56
C LEU A 219 -2.56 12.58 -14.68
N GLU A 220 -3.53 13.30 -15.27
CA GLU A 220 -4.37 14.24 -14.51
C GLU A 220 -5.29 13.51 -13.54
N VAL A 221 -5.95 12.42 -13.94
CA VAL A 221 -6.85 11.71 -13.03
C VAL A 221 -6.10 11.04 -11.89
N ALA A 222 -4.92 10.48 -12.16
CA ALA A 222 -4.05 9.98 -11.11
C ALA A 222 -3.61 11.13 -10.18
N ALA A 223 -3.28 12.31 -10.74
CA ALA A 223 -2.91 13.48 -9.93
C ALA A 223 -4.05 13.92 -9.02
N ILE A 224 -5.29 14.02 -9.53
CA ILE A 224 -6.50 14.37 -8.76
C ILE A 224 -6.70 13.38 -7.60
N VAL A 225 -6.59 12.08 -7.87
CA VAL A 225 -6.77 11.03 -6.85
C VAL A 225 -5.65 11.03 -5.81
N ASN A 226 -4.46 11.45 -6.21
CA ASN A 226 -3.26 11.50 -5.37
C ASN A 226 -3.01 12.87 -4.72
N GLU A 227 -3.90 13.86 -4.94
CA GLU A 227 -3.82 15.13 -4.25
C GLU A 227 -4.04 14.96 -2.74
N PRO A 228 -3.45 15.82 -1.89
CA PRO A 228 -3.67 15.80 -0.46
C PRO A 228 -5.17 15.90 -0.16
N LYS A 229 -5.72 14.86 0.47
CA LYS A 229 -7.17 14.65 0.66
C LYS A 229 -7.75 15.51 1.79
N ARG A 230 -7.27 16.74 1.94
CA ARG A 230 -7.68 17.69 2.99
C ARG A 230 -9.08 18.25 2.75
N ASN A 231 -9.54 18.29 1.50
CA ASN A 231 -10.90 18.70 1.14
C ASN A 231 -11.56 17.69 0.18
N PRO A 232 -12.40 16.79 0.70
CA PRO A 232 -13.04 15.75 -0.10
C PRO A 232 -14.02 16.26 -1.14
N GLN A 233 -14.67 17.40 -0.88
CA GLN A 233 -15.56 18.02 -1.87
C GLN A 233 -14.75 18.44 -3.10
N GLN A 234 -13.55 18.99 -2.88
CA GLN A 234 -12.65 19.38 -3.96
C GLN A 234 -12.21 18.17 -4.80
N LEU A 235 -11.95 17.01 -4.18
CA LEU A 235 -11.68 15.78 -4.92
C LEU A 235 -12.83 15.43 -5.87
N PHE A 236 -14.06 15.40 -5.36
CA PHE A 236 -15.23 15.05 -6.18
C PHE A 236 -15.50 16.09 -7.27
N ASP A 237 -15.33 17.38 -6.97
CA ASP A 237 -15.49 18.47 -7.93
C ASP A 237 -14.42 18.37 -9.05
N ASN A 238 -13.17 18.09 -8.69
CA ASN A 238 -12.06 17.90 -9.64
C ASN A 238 -12.29 16.66 -10.51
N LEU A 239 -12.76 15.54 -9.93
CA LEU A 239 -13.09 14.34 -10.69
C LEU A 239 -14.25 14.59 -11.67
N ALA A 240 -15.31 15.27 -11.23
CA ALA A 240 -16.43 15.62 -12.09
C ALA A 240 -15.98 16.53 -13.25
N GLN A 241 -15.07 17.47 -12.99
CA GLN A 241 -14.48 18.31 -14.02
C GLN A 241 -13.65 17.46 -15.01
N TRP A 242 -12.81 16.56 -14.50
CA TRP A 242 -12.03 15.65 -15.34
C TRP A 242 -12.91 14.75 -16.21
N GLU A 243 -14.00 14.19 -15.67
CA GLU A 243 -14.95 13.38 -16.46
C GLU A 243 -15.58 14.19 -17.61
N ASN A 244 -15.85 15.48 -17.39
CA ASN A 244 -16.36 16.38 -18.44
C ASN A 244 -15.30 16.69 -19.51
N ASP A 245 -14.04 16.85 -19.11
CA ASP A 245 -12.92 17.13 -20.01
C ASP A 245 -12.49 15.89 -20.83
N TYR A 246 -12.72 14.69 -20.27
CA TYR A 246 -12.27 13.40 -20.81
C TYR A 246 -13.41 12.34 -20.95
N PRO A 247 -14.50 12.62 -21.68
CA PRO A 247 -15.75 11.84 -21.62
C PRO A 247 -15.69 10.41 -22.19
N ASN A 248 -14.65 10.07 -22.96
CA ASN A 248 -14.46 8.72 -23.54
C ASN A 248 -13.14 8.07 -23.08
N HIS A 249 -12.56 8.55 -21.99
CA HIS A 249 -11.22 8.14 -21.59
C HIS A 249 -11.21 6.75 -20.92
N PRO A 250 -10.23 5.87 -21.22
CA PRO A 250 -10.15 4.52 -20.65
C PRO A 250 -10.09 4.49 -19.11
N ALA A 251 -9.61 5.56 -18.48
CA ALA A 251 -9.54 5.67 -17.03
C ALA A 251 -10.90 5.77 -16.33
N LEU A 252 -11.98 6.15 -17.04
CA LEU A 252 -13.32 6.31 -16.46
C LEU A 252 -13.78 5.05 -15.72
N GLN A 253 -13.48 3.87 -16.24
CA GLN A 253 -13.87 2.60 -15.60
C GLN A 253 -13.17 2.37 -14.24
N PHE A 254 -11.94 2.88 -14.07
CA PHE A 254 -11.20 2.72 -12.82
C PHE A 254 -11.63 3.77 -11.79
N VAL A 255 -11.86 5.01 -12.22
CA VAL A 255 -12.44 6.06 -11.37
C VAL A 255 -13.80 5.62 -10.83
N GLN A 256 -14.67 5.08 -11.69
CA GLN A 256 -16.00 4.63 -11.29
C GLN A 256 -15.95 3.42 -10.34
N VAL A 257 -15.02 2.49 -10.53
CA VAL A 257 -14.86 1.33 -9.64
C VAL A 257 -14.26 1.73 -8.30
N ASP A 258 -13.22 2.56 -8.31
CA ASP A 258 -12.48 2.91 -7.08
C ASP A 258 -13.21 3.99 -6.27
N ILE A 259 -13.90 4.93 -6.91
CA ILE A 259 -14.43 6.16 -6.28
C ILE A 259 -15.93 6.34 -6.52
N GLY A 260 -16.52 5.66 -7.53
CA GLY A 260 -17.93 5.84 -7.89
C GLY A 260 -18.91 5.48 -6.76
N SER A 261 -18.56 4.52 -5.90
CA SER A 261 -19.29 4.22 -4.66
C SER A 261 -19.35 5.43 -3.71
N ALA A 262 -18.24 6.15 -3.56
CA ALA A 262 -18.13 7.34 -2.71
C ALA A 262 -18.80 8.58 -3.33
N MET A 263 -18.76 8.73 -4.66
CA MET A 263 -19.44 9.82 -5.38
C MET A 263 -20.97 9.72 -5.25
N ASN A 264 -21.51 8.50 -5.27
CA ASN A 264 -22.94 8.25 -5.16
C ASN A 264 -23.43 8.03 -3.71
N ALA A 265 -22.51 8.01 -2.75
CA ALA A 265 -22.83 7.80 -1.35
C ALA A 265 -23.56 9.01 -0.74
N GLN A 266 -24.43 8.72 0.22
CA GLN A 266 -25.16 9.75 0.94
C GLN A 266 -24.20 10.56 1.83
N ARG A 267 -24.25 11.89 1.70
CA ARG A 267 -23.65 12.80 2.67
C ARG A 267 -24.66 13.11 3.78
N TYR A 268 -24.22 13.03 5.03
CA TYR A 268 -25.05 13.32 6.19
C TYR A 268 -24.98 14.81 6.56
N ALA A 269 -26.14 15.44 6.76
CA ALA A 269 -26.26 16.81 7.24
C ALA A 269 -27.36 16.93 8.32
N PRO A 270 -27.24 16.21 9.45
CA PRO A 270 -28.29 16.13 10.45
C PRO A 270 -28.48 17.47 11.16
N GLN A 271 -29.74 17.83 11.44
CA GLN A 271 -30.07 19.01 12.24
C GLN A 271 -30.16 18.65 13.73
N ARG A 272 -30.51 17.40 14.05
CA ARG A 272 -30.59 16.86 15.41
C ARG A 272 -29.77 15.60 15.54
N VAL A 273 -28.83 15.60 16.48
CA VAL A 273 -27.98 14.44 16.78
C VAL A 273 -28.24 13.99 18.21
N ALA A 274 -28.67 12.74 18.39
CA ALA A 274 -28.76 12.13 19.72
C ALA A 274 -27.41 11.52 20.09
N VAL A 275 -26.87 11.88 21.26
CA VAL A 275 -25.56 11.42 21.72
C VAL A 275 -25.72 10.55 22.96
N LEU A 276 -25.39 9.26 22.83
CA LEU A 276 -25.60 8.24 23.85
C LEU A 276 -24.31 8.02 24.64
N LEU A 277 -24.24 8.53 25.88
CA LEU A 277 -23.04 8.43 26.72
C LEU A 277 -23.40 8.04 28.16
N PRO A 278 -22.52 7.31 28.88
CA PRO A 278 -22.74 6.98 30.29
C PRO A 278 -22.38 8.19 31.17
N LEU A 279 -23.28 9.18 31.23
CA LEU A 279 -23.06 10.49 31.87
C LEU A 279 -23.21 10.47 33.39
N SER A 280 -23.52 9.31 33.96
CA SER A 280 -23.52 9.04 35.40
C SER A 280 -22.75 7.76 35.74
N GLY A 281 -22.65 7.46 37.03
CA GLY A 281 -21.91 6.29 37.52
C GLY A 281 -20.39 6.37 37.29
N ARG A 282 -19.74 5.20 37.19
CA ARG A 282 -18.28 5.06 37.17
C ARG A 282 -17.61 5.54 35.87
N PHE A 283 -18.35 5.64 34.78
CA PHE A 283 -17.82 6.03 33.46
C PHE A 283 -18.03 7.51 33.14
N LYS A 284 -18.62 8.27 34.07
CA LYS A 284 -18.95 9.70 33.89
C LYS A 284 -17.77 10.55 33.42
N ALA A 285 -16.58 10.36 33.98
CA ALA A 285 -15.41 11.15 33.60
C ALA A 285 -14.99 10.90 32.14
N SER A 286 -14.94 9.62 31.74
CA SER A 286 -14.68 9.21 30.35
C SER A 286 -15.76 9.74 29.39
N ALA A 287 -17.04 9.63 29.77
CA ALA A 287 -18.15 10.14 28.99
C ALA A 287 -18.13 11.67 28.83
N ASN A 288 -17.77 12.39 29.89
CA ASN A 288 -17.62 13.84 29.84
C ASN A 288 -16.49 14.25 28.88
N ALA A 289 -15.35 13.55 28.89
CA ALA A 289 -14.28 13.84 27.94
C ALA A 289 -14.74 13.72 26.48
N VAL A 290 -15.46 12.65 26.14
CA VAL A 290 -16.06 12.46 24.80
C VAL A 290 -17.06 13.59 24.48
N ARG A 291 -17.97 13.90 25.42
CA ARG A 291 -18.95 14.97 25.27
C ARG A 291 -18.28 16.32 25.01
N ASP A 292 -17.27 16.64 25.80
CA ASP A 292 -16.55 17.91 25.72
C ASP A 292 -15.78 18.02 24.39
N GLY A 293 -15.26 16.91 23.86
CA GLY A 293 -14.68 16.82 22.52
C GLY A 293 -15.67 17.13 21.40
N MET A 294 -16.88 16.55 21.46
CA MET A 294 -17.95 16.86 20.50
C MET A 294 -18.37 18.34 20.55
N LEU A 295 -18.48 18.89 21.76
CA LEU A 295 -18.82 20.31 21.94
C LEU A 295 -17.72 21.21 21.37
N ALA A 296 -16.44 20.86 21.56
CA ALA A 296 -15.33 21.58 20.96
C ALA A 296 -15.36 21.53 19.42
N ALA A 297 -15.66 20.36 18.84
CA ALA A 297 -15.78 20.20 17.39
C ALA A 297 -16.89 21.07 16.78
N GLN A 298 -18.01 21.34 17.49
CA GLN A 298 -19.05 22.24 16.99
C GLN A 298 -18.56 23.67 16.71
N TYR A 299 -17.45 24.10 17.32
CA TYR A 299 -16.84 25.42 17.11
C TYR A 299 -15.60 25.38 16.21
N ASP A 300 -15.18 24.19 15.74
CA ASP A 300 -14.00 24.06 14.88
C ASP A 300 -14.35 24.33 13.41
N GLU A 301 -13.50 25.11 12.73
CA GLU A 301 -13.72 25.52 11.35
C GLU A 301 -13.73 24.35 10.35
N ARG A 302 -13.04 23.25 10.68
CA ARG A 302 -13.01 22.02 9.86
C ARG A 302 -14.31 21.23 9.93
N THR A 303 -15.10 21.39 10.99
CA THR A 303 -16.39 20.70 11.12
C THR A 303 -17.41 21.32 10.18
N ASP A 304 -18.18 20.48 9.50
CA ASP A 304 -19.20 20.90 8.52
C ASP A 304 -20.17 21.94 9.10
N ALA A 305 -20.50 22.96 8.29
CA ALA A 305 -21.35 24.07 8.72
C ALA A 305 -22.74 23.62 9.20
N ALA A 306 -23.32 22.56 8.65
CA ALA A 306 -24.59 22.00 9.12
C ALA A 306 -24.44 21.41 10.53
N LEU A 307 -23.32 20.73 10.81
CA LEU A 307 -23.05 20.15 12.13
C LEU A 307 -22.72 21.18 13.19
N ARG A 308 -22.01 22.26 12.85
CA ARG A 308 -21.78 23.39 13.76
C ARG A 308 -23.08 24.02 14.25
N ASN A 309 -24.13 24.00 13.42
CA ASN A 309 -25.47 24.52 13.74
C ASN A 309 -26.45 23.44 14.24
N SER A 310 -26.02 22.19 14.35
CA SER A 310 -26.89 21.08 14.76
C SER A 310 -27.14 21.08 16.28
N GLN A 311 -28.31 20.56 16.67
CA GLN A 311 -28.64 20.34 18.07
C GLN A 311 -28.11 18.99 18.56
N LEU A 312 -27.16 19.02 19.50
CA LEU A 312 -26.70 17.81 20.20
C LEU A 312 -27.56 17.54 21.44
N SER A 313 -28.25 16.39 21.45
CA SER A 313 -29.07 15.92 22.58
C SER A 313 -28.36 14.79 23.32
N PHE A 314 -27.73 15.10 24.45
CA PHE A 314 -26.99 14.13 25.26
C PHE A 314 -27.94 13.30 26.14
N ILE A 315 -27.92 11.99 25.97
CA ILE A 315 -28.77 11.02 26.68
C ILE A 315 -27.88 10.15 27.55
N ASP A 316 -28.16 10.13 28.86
CA ASP A 316 -27.44 9.30 29.82
C ASP A 316 -27.86 7.83 29.72
N THR A 317 -26.96 6.98 29.24
CA THR A 317 -27.18 5.55 29.05
C THR A 317 -27.07 4.72 30.34
N GLU A 318 -26.57 5.31 31.43
CA GLU A 318 -26.60 4.64 32.74
C GLU A 318 -27.96 4.87 33.43
N ALA A 319 -28.53 6.07 33.26
CA ALA A 319 -29.86 6.40 33.77
C ALA A 319 -31.00 5.78 32.94
N ASN A 320 -30.78 5.55 31.64
CA ASN A 320 -31.77 5.00 30.72
C ASN A 320 -31.25 3.70 30.10
N GLN A 321 -31.95 2.59 30.30
CA GLN A 321 -31.56 1.29 29.75
C GLN A 321 -32.75 0.61 29.08
N GLY A 322 -32.47 -0.23 28.07
CA GLY A 322 -33.49 -1.01 27.38
C GLY A 322 -34.61 -0.13 26.79
N PRO A 323 -35.90 -0.42 27.06
CA PRO A 323 -37.01 0.36 26.52
C PRO A 323 -36.97 1.86 26.85
N ALA A 324 -36.47 2.24 28.03
CA ALA A 324 -36.37 3.65 28.42
C ALA A 324 -35.34 4.40 27.57
N LEU A 325 -34.22 3.76 27.22
CA LEU A 325 -33.22 4.33 26.33
C LEU A 325 -33.79 4.54 24.92
N ARG A 326 -34.54 3.55 24.40
CA ARG A 326 -35.23 3.69 23.12
C ARG A 326 -36.22 4.86 23.12
N GLN A 327 -37.04 4.99 24.17
CA GLN A 327 -37.99 6.10 24.30
C GLN A 327 -37.28 7.46 24.36
N ALA A 328 -36.14 7.55 25.06
CA ALA A 328 -35.33 8.78 25.10
C ALA A 328 -34.77 9.14 23.72
N ILE A 329 -34.30 8.14 22.95
CA ILE A 329 -33.84 8.33 21.56
C ILE A 329 -35.00 8.82 20.68
N GLU A 330 -36.14 8.14 20.71
CA GLU A 330 -37.31 8.49 19.91
C GLU A 330 -37.84 9.90 20.25
N GLY A 331 -37.84 10.27 21.54
CA GLY A 331 -38.23 11.60 22.01
C GLY A 331 -37.29 12.73 21.57
N ALA A 332 -36.00 12.43 21.37
CA ALA A 332 -35.05 13.39 20.79
C ALA A 332 -35.25 13.60 19.28
N THR A 333 -36.00 12.70 18.62
CA THR A 333 -36.27 12.73 17.17
C THR A 333 -35.01 12.93 16.31
N PRO A 334 -33.93 12.16 16.53
CA PRO A 334 -32.65 12.41 15.88
C PRO A 334 -32.66 12.08 14.39
N ASP A 335 -31.91 12.85 13.62
CA ASP A 335 -31.58 12.55 12.23
C ASP A 335 -30.32 11.66 12.14
N PHE A 336 -29.49 11.65 13.21
CA PHE A 336 -28.33 10.78 13.38
C PHE A 336 -28.09 10.47 14.87
N ILE A 337 -27.56 9.28 15.19
CA ILE A 337 -27.22 8.88 16.57
C ILE A 337 -25.71 8.65 16.69
N ILE A 338 -25.06 9.26 17.68
CA ILE A 338 -23.66 8.95 18.03
C ILE A 338 -23.62 8.24 19.40
N GLY A 339 -22.85 7.17 19.50
CA GLY A 339 -22.80 6.27 20.64
C GLY A 339 -23.68 5.02 20.46
N PRO A 340 -23.67 4.11 21.45
CA PRO A 340 -23.13 4.27 22.79
C PRO A 340 -21.61 4.01 22.89
N LEU A 341 -21.04 4.31 24.06
CA LEU A 341 -19.61 4.12 24.36
C LEU A 341 -19.26 2.72 24.88
N ARG A 342 -20.21 2.02 25.55
CA ARG A 342 -19.93 0.72 26.19
C ARG A 342 -20.25 -0.45 25.25
N LYS A 343 -19.38 -1.47 25.22
CA LYS A 343 -19.52 -2.66 24.36
C LYS A 343 -20.88 -3.37 24.49
N ASP A 344 -21.38 -3.54 25.71
CA ASP A 344 -22.69 -4.19 25.94
C ASP A 344 -23.86 -3.34 25.42
N GLN A 345 -23.74 -2.02 25.45
CA GLN A 345 -24.76 -1.11 24.90
C GLN A 345 -24.69 -1.05 23.36
N VAL A 346 -23.51 -1.22 22.76
CA VAL A 346 -23.38 -1.35 21.30
C VAL A 346 -24.12 -2.60 20.82
N LEU A 347 -23.92 -3.73 21.50
CA LEU A 347 -24.65 -4.97 21.20
C LEU A 347 -26.17 -4.79 21.34
N TRP A 348 -26.62 -4.06 22.36
CA TRP A 348 -28.03 -3.74 22.51
C TRP A 348 -28.56 -2.88 21.36
N LEU A 349 -27.81 -1.84 20.95
CA LEU A 349 -28.20 -0.93 19.87
C LEU A 349 -28.33 -1.66 18.53
N GLN A 350 -27.41 -2.57 18.21
CA GLN A 350 -27.47 -3.40 17.02
C GLN A 350 -28.76 -4.21 16.91
N GLN A 351 -29.30 -4.67 18.04
CA GLN A 351 -30.55 -5.43 18.09
C GLN A 351 -31.80 -4.57 17.92
N GLN A 352 -31.69 -3.24 17.99
CA GLN A 352 -32.84 -2.34 17.97
C GLN A 352 -33.42 -2.07 16.56
N GLN A 353 -32.68 -2.38 15.49
CA GLN A 353 -33.10 -2.17 14.09
C GLN A 353 -33.66 -0.75 13.85
N LEU A 354 -32.94 0.27 14.35
CA LEU A 354 -33.32 1.67 14.14
C LEU A 354 -33.22 2.04 12.66
N GLN A 355 -34.17 2.84 12.17
CA GLN A 355 -34.12 3.41 10.81
C GLN A 355 -33.18 4.61 10.72
N THR A 356 -32.96 5.30 11.85
CA THR A 356 -32.01 6.40 11.95
C THR A 356 -30.57 5.86 11.86
N PRO A 357 -29.71 6.43 11.01
CA PRO A 357 -28.31 6.04 10.94
C PRO A 357 -27.59 6.34 12.26
N TRP A 358 -26.59 5.53 12.58
CA TRP A 358 -25.89 5.63 13.85
C TRP A 358 -24.41 5.24 13.76
N MET A 359 -23.60 5.86 14.61
CA MET A 359 -22.19 5.51 14.81
C MET A 359 -21.93 5.22 16.28
N ALA A 360 -21.65 3.97 16.62
CA ALA A 360 -21.27 3.59 17.97
C ALA A 360 -19.83 4.04 18.28
N LEU A 361 -19.57 4.46 19.51
CA LEU A 361 -18.24 4.90 19.97
C LEU A 361 -17.43 3.75 20.58
N ASN A 362 -17.59 2.57 20.00
CA ASN A 362 -16.84 1.37 20.33
C ASN A 362 -16.87 0.43 19.12
N GLN A 363 -16.06 -0.61 19.18
CA GLN A 363 -16.06 -1.66 18.16
C GLN A 363 -17.24 -2.63 18.33
N ALA A 364 -17.56 -3.33 17.25
CA ALA A 364 -18.47 -4.46 17.22
C ALA A 364 -17.78 -5.75 16.76
N GLU A 365 -18.42 -6.88 17.04
CA GLU A 365 -17.97 -8.20 16.59
C GLU A 365 -18.37 -8.51 15.13
N HIS A 366 -19.31 -7.74 14.57
CA HIS A 366 -19.88 -7.98 13.26
C HIS A 366 -19.77 -6.74 12.38
N SER A 367 -19.63 -6.94 11.07
CA SER A 367 -19.65 -5.86 10.08
C SER A 367 -20.93 -5.03 10.19
N ALA A 368 -20.79 -3.73 10.00
CA ALA A 368 -21.89 -2.79 10.05
C ALA A 368 -22.78 -2.93 8.81
N GLN A 369 -24.09 -2.72 9.01
CA GLN A 369 -25.01 -2.56 7.88
C GLN A 369 -24.92 -1.12 7.32
N ASN A 370 -25.64 -0.85 6.23
CA ASN A 370 -25.75 0.51 5.68
C ASN A 370 -26.30 1.46 6.75
N GLY A 371 -25.69 2.64 6.89
CA GLY A 371 -26.05 3.63 7.91
C GLY A 371 -25.64 3.27 9.35
N GLN A 372 -24.86 2.20 9.56
CA GLN A 372 -24.33 1.83 10.89
C GLN A 372 -22.81 1.93 10.88
N PHE A 373 -22.18 2.50 11.91
CA PHE A 373 -20.71 2.67 11.95
C PHE A 373 -20.15 2.38 13.34
N TYR A 374 -18.86 2.07 13.41
CA TYR A 374 -18.15 1.81 14.67
C TYR A 374 -16.88 2.65 14.73
N PHE A 375 -16.76 3.50 15.74
CA PHE A 375 -15.57 4.30 15.96
C PHE A 375 -15.03 4.07 17.36
N GLY A 376 -13.86 3.44 17.48
CA GLY A 376 -13.27 3.11 18.76
C GLY A 376 -11.78 3.38 18.82
N LEU A 377 -11.27 3.62 20.03
CA LEU A 377 -9.83 3.68 20.30
C LEU A 377 -9.32 2.27 20.61
N SER A 378 -9.22 1.46 19.56
CA SER A 378 -8.84 0.06 19.61
C SER A 378 -7.34 -0.13 19.81
N PRO A 379 -6.91 -0.81 20.89
CA PRO A 379 -5.50 -1.18 21.04
C PRO A 379 -5.07 -2.22 20.00
N GLU A 380 -5.99 -3.03 19.45
CA GLU A 380 -5.69 -3.97 18.38
C GLU A 380 -5.26 -3.25 17.09
N ASP A 381 -5.86 -2.09 16.79
CA ASP A 381 -5.56 -1.32 15.58
C ASP A 381 -4.15 -0.71 15.67
N GLU A 382 -3.73 -0.26 16.87
CA GLU A 382 -2.35 0.20 17.10
C GLU A 382 -1.32 -0.93 16.96
N ALA A 383 -1.68 -2.15 17.36
CA ALA A 383 -0.81 -3.31 17.19
C ALA A 383 -0.70 -3.74 15.71
N GLN A 384 -1.77 -3.62 14.93
CA GLN A 384 -1.72 -3.82 13.48
C GLN A 384 -0.84 -2.75 12.81
N GLN A 385 -0.95 -1.49 13.23
CA GLN A 385 -0.09 -0.41 12.74
C GLN A 385 1.38 -0.61 13.12
N ALA A 386 1.69 -1.15 14.30
CA ALA A 386 3.07 -1.51 14.66
C ALA A 386 3.65 -2.58 13.74
N ALA A 387 2.87 -3.60 13.36
CA ALA A 387 3.33 -4.59 12.39
C ALA A 387 3.54 -3.99 11.00
N GLN A 388 2.67 -3.05 10.59
CA GLN A 388 2.81 -2.31 9.34
C GLN A 388 4.09 -1.45 9.34
N GLU A 389 4.31 -0.65 10.38
CA GLU A 389 5.46 0.24 10.51
C GLU A 389 6.79 -0.53 10.48
N ILE A 390 6.87 -1.63 11.23
CA ILE A 390 8.07 -2.49 11.24
C ILE A 390 8.34 -3.06 9.84
N PHE A 391 7.29 -3.45 9.12
CA PHE A 391 7.40 -3.98 7.75
C PHE A 391 7.83 -2.90 6.76
N ASP A 392 7.24 -1.71 6.83
CA ASP A 392 7.55 -0.59 5.94
C ASP A 392 9.01 -0.11 6.15
N GLN A 393 9.54 -0.23 7.36
CA GLN A 393 10.96 -0.01 7.68
C GLN A 393 11.87 -1.19 7.29
N SER A 394 11.34 -2.24 6.64
CA SER A 394 12.08 -3.45 6.23
C SER A 394 12.81 -4.15 7.39
N LEU A 395 12.29 -4.03 8.61
CA LEU A 395 12.90 -4.64 9.80
C LEU A 395 12.48 -6.11 9.91
N SER A 396 13.46 -7.00 9.96
CA SER A 396 13.24 -8.44 10.00
C SER A 396 13.09 -8.99 11.43
N MET A 397 12.37 -10.11 11.50
CA MET A 397 12.13 -10.92 12.70
C MET A 397 11.71 -10.10 13.94
N PRO A 398 10.47 -9.58 13.94
CA PRO A 398 9.96 -8.84 15.09
C PRO A 398 9.70 -9.75 16.29
N LEU A 399 10.07 -9.24 17.46
CA LEU A 399 9.76 -9.84 18.75
C LEU A 399 8.61 -9.08 19.43
N ILE A 400 7.63 -9.78 19.99
CA ILE A 400 6.53 -9.17 20.75
C ILE A 400 6.65 -9.50 22.24
N ILE A 401 6.60 -8.47 23.09
CA ILE A 401 6.61 -8.62 24.55
C ILE A 401 5.29 -8.07 25.09
N ALA A 402 4.50 -8.91 25.75
CA ALA A 402 3.19 -8.51 26.27
C ALA A 402 2.91 -9.05 27.69
N PRO A 403 2.10 -8.37 28.50
CA PRO A 403 1.62 -8.92 29.76
C PRO A 403 0.66 -10.09 29.50
N GLN A 404 0.67 -11.09 30.38
CA GLN A 404 -0.28 -12.21 30.37
C GLN A 404 -1.68 -11.74 30.81
N SER A 405 -2.32 -10.97 29.96
CA SER A 405 -3.63 -10.35 30.18
C SER A 405 -4.46 -10.42 28.90
N THR A 406 -5.78 -10.20 29.01
CA THR A 406 -6.67 -10.19 27.84
C THR A 406 -6.24 -9.15 26.81
N ILE A 407 -5.83 -7.96 27.24
CA ILE A 407 -5.39 -6.90 26.30
C ILE A 407 -4.05 -7.28 25.64
N GLY A 408 -3.10 -7.83 26.39
CA GLY A 408 -1.83 -8.30 25.86
C GLY A 408 -2.03 -9.37 24.78
N GLN A 409 -2.89 -10.35 25.05
CA GLN A 409 -3.22 -11.41 24.08
C GLN A 409 -3.88 -10.87 22.82
N ARG A 410 -4.87 -9.97 22.94
CA ARG A 410 -5.57 -9.43 21.76
C ARG A 410 -4.65 -8.58 20.89
N MET A 411 -3.82 -7.72 21.50
CA MET A 411 -2.84 -6.91 20.75
C MET A 411 -1.77 -7.78 20.08
N THR A 412 -1.22 -8.79 20.78
CA THR A 412 -0.26 -9.72 20.19
C THR A 412 -0.87 -10.48 19.01
N ASN A 413 -2.11 -10.96 19.13
CA ASN A 413 -2.79 -11.65 18.04
C ASN A 413 -3.03 -10.70 16.84
N ALA A 414 -3.47 -9.47 17.09
CA ALA A 414 -3.70 -8.47 16.04
C ALA A 414 -2.39 -8.11 15.29
N PHE A 415 -1.28 -7.95 16.01
CA PHE A 415 0.05 -7.78 15.42
C PHE A 415 0.42 -8.97 14.52
N ILE A 416 0.34 -10.19 15.05
CA ILE A 416 0.74 -11.42 14.34
C ILE A 416 -0.10 -11.63 13.08
N GLU A 417 -1.42 -11.41 13.16
CA GLU A 417 -2.33 -11.55 12.02
C GLU A 417 -2.04 -10.52 10.92
N ARG A 418 -1.57 -9.32 11.28
CA ARG A 418 -1.13 -8.33 10.30
C ARG A 418 0.23 -8.69 9.72
N TRP A 419 1.21 -9.06 10.55
CA TRP A 419 2.55 -9.46 10.10
C TRP A 419 2.50 -10.59 9.06
N LYS A 420 1.73 -11.65 9.33
CA LYS A 420 1.55 -12.78 8.39
C LYS A 420 0.91 -12.39 7.05
N ARG A 421 0.21 -11.26 6.98
CA ARG A 421 -0.36 -10.74 5.74
C ARG A 421 0.63 -9.89 4.95
N LEU A 422 1.65 -9.36 5.62
CA LEU A 422 2.67 -8.50 5.04
C LEU A 422 3.93 -9.28 4.65
N SER A 423 4.33 -10.27 5.44
CA SER A 423 5.60 -10.97 5.31
C SER A 423 5.49 -12.46 5.68
N ASP A 424 6.34 -13.27 5.03
CA ASP A 424 6.59 -14.67 5.38
C ASP A 424 7.74 -14.83 6.40
N GLU A 425 8.38 -13.73 6.81
CA GLU A 425 9.46 -13.72 7.81
C GLU A 425 8.97 -14.21 9.19
N PRO A 426 9.81 -14.94 9.94
CA PRO A 426 9.44 -15.44 11.27
C PRO A 426 9.21 -14.29 12.26
N TYR A 427 8.49 -14.58 13.32
CA TYR A 427 8.26 -13.68 14.46
C TYR A 427 8.24 -14.51 15.74
N GLU A 428 8.50 -13.90 16.89
CA GLU A 428 8.37 -14.56 18.19
C GLU A 428 7.64 -13.67 19.19
N SER A 429 6.89 -14.27 20.11
CA SER A 429 6.16 -13.53 21.14
C SER A 429 6.30 -14.18 22.50
N ILE A 430 6.45 -13.38 23.56
CA ILE A 430 6.42 -13.84 24.94
C ILE A 430 5.35 -13.12 25.75
N TYR A 431 4.88 -13.82 26.78
CA TYR A 431 4.01 -13.27 27.80
C TYR A 431 4.72 -13.25 29.15
N TYR A 432 4.53 -12.19 29.93
CA TYR A 432 5.02 -12.09 31.31
C TYR A 432 3.87 -11.90 32.30
N SER A 433 3.93 -12.57 33.44
CA SER A 433 2.89 -12.47 34.49
C SER A 433 3.23 -11.44 35.57
N ASN A 434 4.53 -11.19 35.79
CA ASN A 434 5.05 -10.29 36.81
C ASN A 434 6.51 -9.87 36.51
N ASN A 435 7.00 -8.86 37.24
CA ASN A 435 8.35 -8.31 37.05
C ASN A 435 9.48 -9.34 37.27
N LYS A 436 9.26 -10.33 38.15
CA LYS A 436 10.28 -11.36 38.43
C LYS A 436 10.45 -12.32 37.25
N GLU A 437 9.35 -12.65 36.58
CA GLU A 437 9.35 -13.48 35.37
C GLU A 437 9.79 -12.71 34.14
N LEU A 438 9.54 -11.39 34.08
CA LEU A 438 9.87 -10.53 32.95
C LEU A 438 11.34 -10.62 32.53
N GLN A 439 12.27 -10.46 33.47
CA GLN A 439 13.71 -10.50 33.17
C GLN A 439 14.13 -11.85 32.60
N GLY A 440 13.61 -12.96 33.15
CA GLY A 440 13.87 -14.31 32.63
C GLY A 440 13.27 -14.51 31.24
N ALA A 441 12.05 -14.02 31.01
CA ALA A 441 11.37 -14.12 29.72
C ALA A 441 12.13 -13.33 28.63
N ILE A 442 12.60 -12.12 28.92
CA ILE A 442 13.41 -11.30 27.99
C ILE A 442 14.73 -12.01 27.67
N ARG A 443 15.43 -12.55 28.68
CA ARG A 443 16.69 -13.29 28.47
C ARG A 443 16.50 -14.52 27.59
N ASN A 444 15.39 -15.24 27.78
CA ASN A 444 15.04 -16.38 26.94
C ASN A 444 14.73 -15.95 25.50
N LEU A 445 13.92 -14.91 25.31
CA LEU A 445 13.55 -14.37 23.99
C LEU A 445 14.77 -13.92 23.18
N LEU A 446 15.74 -13.29 23.85
CA LEU A 446 16.98 -12.82 23.24
C LEU A 446 18.07 -13.90 23.16
N LEU A 447 17.74 -15.16 23.50
CA LEU A 447 18.60 -16.35 23.48
C LEU A 447 19.89 -16.20 24.32
N VAL A 448 19.85 -15.34 25.35
CA VAL A 448 20.98 -15.06 26.25
C VAL A 448 21.36 -16.30 27.05
N ASP A 449 20.37 -17.03 27.54
CA ASP A 449 20.59 -18.20 28.41
C ASP A 449 21.17 -19.39 27.63
N GLU A 450 20.78 -19.57 26.36
CA GLU A 450 21.37 -20.58 25.48
C GLU A 450 22.83 -20.28 25.13
N SER A 451 23.13 -18.99 24.91
CA SER A 451 24.49 -18.50 24.68
C SER A 451 25.39 -18.84 25.88
N GLN A 452 24.90 -18.58 27.10
CA GLN A 452 25.60 -18.93 28.34
C GLN A 452 25.75 -20.45 28.53
N ALA A 453 24.75 -21.25 28.15
CA ALA A 453 24.83 -22.71 28.22
C ALA A 453 25.89 -23.27 27.26
N ARG A 454 25.97 -22.76 26.02
CA ARG A 454 27.00 -23.14 25.04
C ARG A 454 28.40 -22.80 25.53
N VAL A 455 28.58 -21.61 26.13
CA VAL A 455 29.84 -21.21 26.75
C VAL A 455 30.25 -22.18 27.86
N ARG A 456 29.34 -22.50 28.79
CA ARG A 456 29.61 -23.43 29.90
C ARG A 456 29.98 -24.82 29.37
N GLN A 457 29.28 -25.31 28.35
CA GLN A 457 29.59 -26.59 27.71
C GLN A 457 30.98 -26.56 27.05
N ALA A 458 31.32 -25.49 26.35
CA ALA A 458 32.64 -25.32 25.74
C ALA A 458 33.77 -25.27 26.79
N GLN A 459 33.56 -24.55 27.90
CA GLN A 459 34.51 -24.50 29.02
C GLN A 459 34.69 -25.88 29.68
N GLN A 460 33.62 -26.66 29.83
CA GLN A 460 33.68 -28.02 30.36
C GLN A 460 34.47 -28.97 29.45
N LEU A 461 34.37 -28.81 28.13
CA LEU A 461 35.12 -29.61 27.15
C LEU A 461 36.60 -29.20 27.06
N LEU A 462 36.89 -27.91 27.18
CA LEU A 462 38.24 -27.35 26.98
C LEU A 462 39.08 -27.34 28.26
N GLY A 463 38.47 -27.42 29.44
CA GLY A 463 39.18 -27.54 30.73
C GLY A 463 39.85 -26.26 31.23
N PHE A 464 39.54 -25.10 30.63
CA PHE A 464 39.98 -23.78 31.09
C PHE A 464 38.89 -22.72 30.85
N ASN A 465 38.95 -21.63 31.62
CA ASN A 465 38.00 -20.53 31.47
C ASN A 465 38.27 -19.80 30.14
N ILE A 466 37.26 -19.75 29.28
CA ILE A 466 37.28 -18.95 28.07
C ILE A 466 36.66 -17.60 28.44
N GLY A 467 37.36 -16.50 28.15
CA GLY A 467 36.78 -15.16 28.21
C GLY A 467 35.75 -15.02 27.10
N THR A 468 34.47 -15.15 27.43
CA THR A 468 33.38 -15.06 26.47
C THR A 468 32.37 -14.04 26.95
N GLU A 469 32.00 -13.13 26.07
CA GLU A 469 30.89 -12.22 26.30
C GLU A 469 29.57 -12.88 25.89
N THR A 470 28.50 -12.53 26.59
CA THR A 470 27.16 -13.01 26.27
C THR A 470 26.75 -12.42 24.92
N ARG A 471 26.48 -13.28 23.94
CA ARG A 471 25.91 -12.86 22.65
C ARG A 471 24.39 -13.06 22.72
N SER A 472 23.64 -11.98 22.60
CA SER A 472 22.21 -12.02 22.26
C SER A 472 22.07 -12.43 20.78
N ARG A 473 20.88 -12.90 20.40
CA ARG A 473 20.56 -13.15 18.98
C ARG A 473 20.70 -11.86 18.16
N GLY A 474 21.18 -11.97 16.91
CA GLY A 474 21.42 -10.83 16.01
C GLY A 474 20.54 -10.82 14.77
N ASP A 475 19.58 -11.75 14.70
CA ASP A 475 18.60 -11.92 13.63
C ASP A 475 17.34 -11.06 13.83
N THR A 476 17.15 -10.44 15.01
CA THR A 476 16.02 -9.53 15.27
C THR A 476 16.43 -8.07 15.08
N GLN A 477 15.59 -7.31 14.38
CA GLN A 477 15.79 -5.88 14.17
C GLN A 477 14.71 -5.02 14.85
N ALA A 478 13.63 -5.63 15.35
CA ALA A 478 12.53 -4.91 16.00
C ALA A 478 11.95 -5.65 17.22
N ILE A 479 11.58 -4.89 18.24
CA ILE A 479 10.82 -5.39 19.41
C ILE A 479 9.60 -4.49 19.62
N TYR A 480 8.41 -5.08 19.57
CA TYR A 480 7.16 -4.42 19.92
C TYR A 480 6.77 -4.71 21.38
N ILE A 481 6.73 -3.65 22.20
CA ILE A 481 6.42 -3.67 23.63
C ILE A 481 4.96 -3.30 23.81
N ILE A 482 4.18 -4.26 24.30
CA ILE A 482 2.80 -4.03 24.74
C ILE A 482 2.83 -3.83 26.25
N GLY A 483 2.67 -2.59 26.71
CA GLY A 483 2.68 -2.23 28.12
C GLY A 483 2.11 -0.84 28.36
N ASN A 484 1.76 -0.55 29.62
CA ASN A 484 1.54 0.83 30.05
C ASN A 484 2.88 1.54 30.32
N ASN A 485 2.88 2.87 30.51
CA ASN A 485 4.09 3.66 30.75
C ASN A 485 5.03 3.06 31.82
N ASN A 486 4.50 2.65 32.97
CA ASN A 486 5.31 2.06 34.04
C ASN A 486 5.90 0.70 33.65
N GLU A 487 5.13 -0.14 32.94
CA GLU A 487 5.63 -1.43 32.46
C GLU A 487 6.73 -1.24 31.41
N THR A 488 6.54 -0.29 30.49
CA THR A 488 7.51 -0.01 29.42
C THR A 488 8.83 0.51 29.97
N LYS A 489 8.79 1.37 31.00
CA LYS A 489 9.99 1.83 31.75
C LYS A 489 10.72 0.70 32.45
N LEU A 490 10.07 -0.43 32.75
CA LEU A 490 10.71 -1.63 33.31
C LEU A 490 11.25 -2.57 32.23
N ILE A 491 10.52 -2.71 31.12
CA ILE A 491 10.85 -3.62 30.02
C ILE A 491 12.08 -3.14 29.25
N LYS A 492 12.12 -1.85 28.86
CA LYS A 492 13.18 -1.31 28.00
C LYS A 492 14.59 -1.49 28.60
N PRO A 493 14.87 -1.08 29.85
CA PRO A 493 16.20 -1.32 30.45
C PRO A 493 16.54 -2.81 30.56
N SER A 494 15.54 -3.68 30.77
CA SER A 494 15.75 -5.12 30.81
C SER A 494 16.18 -5.70 29.45
N ILE A 495 15.70 -5.12 28.34
CA ILE A 495 16.14 -5.45 26.97
C ILE A 495 17.58 -4.96 26.76
N GLU A 496 17.86 -3.69 27.07
CA GLU A 496 19.17 -3.07 26.87
C GLU A 496 20.29 -3.80 27.62
N VAL A 497 20.01 -4.27 28.84
CA VAL A 497 20.95 -5.07 29.65
C VAL A 497 21.13 -6.49 29.08
N ALA A 498 20.10 -7.04 28.43
CA ALA A 498 20.15 -8.40 27.88
C ALA A 498 20.82 -8.46 26.50
N VAL A 499 20.78 -7.38 25.72
CA VAL A 499 21.46 -7.28 24.43
C VAL A 499 22.97 -7.08 24.63
N SER A 500 23.77 -7.74 23.80
CA SER A 500 25.22 -7.61 23.87
C SER A 500 25.66 -6.17 23.57
N PRO A 501 26.62 -5.59 24.31
CA PRO A 501 27.15 -4.25 24.02
C PRO A 501 27.78 -4.09 22.62
N PHE A 502 28.09 -5.20 21.95
CA PHE A 502 28.68 -5.25 20.61
C PHE A 502 27.67 -5.58 19.51
N ALA A 503 26.39 -5.76 19.88
CA ALA A 503 25.30 -5.96 18.93
C ALA A 503 24.52 -4.66 18.74
N GLN A 504 23.94 -4.48 17.56
CA GLN A 504 22.97 -3.40 17.34
C GLN A 504 21.72 -3.69 18.17
N LEU A 505 21.30 -2.71 18.98
CA LEU A 505 20.05 -2.81 19.73
C LEU A 505 18.88 -2.83 18.72
N PRO A 506 17.98 -3.82 18.79
CA PRO A 506 16.77 -3.81 17.96
C PRO A 506 15.96 -2.55 18.22
N GLN A 507 15.30 -2.04 17.18
CA GLN A 507 14.45 -0.88 17.34
C GLN A 507 13.25 -1.22 18.21
N LEU A 508 12.99 -0.40 19.23
CA LEU A 508 11.91 -0.62 20.19
C LEU A 508 10.69 0.19 19.76
N PHE A 509 9.54 -0.48 19.66
CA PHE A 509 8.24 0.09 19.33
C PHE A 509 7.26 -0.14 20.48
N ALA A 510 6.32 0.78 20.68
CA ALA A 510 5.26 0.68 21.65
C ALA A 510 4.01 1.43 21.18
N SER A 511 2.88 1.17 21.84
CA SER A 511 1.61 1.86 21.59
C SER A 511 1.47 3.13 22.43
N SER A 512 0.44 3.92 22.14
CA SER A 512 0.05 5.11 22.91
C SER A 512 -0.09 4.84 24.42
N ARG A 513 -0.39 3.60 24.81
CA ARG A 513 -0.46 3.14 26.21
C ARG A 513 0.83 3.34 26.99
N SER A 514 1.96 3.33 26.30
CA SER A 514 3.28 3.58 26.89
C SER A 514 3.58 5.07 27.07
N TYR A 515 2.79 5.96 26.47
CA TYR A 515 2.93 7.40 26.62
C TYR A 515 2.10 7.92 27.80
N GLN A 516 2.81 8.62 28.69
CA GLN A 516 2.24 9.48 29.71
C GLN A 516 3.20 10.63 29.90
N ARG A 517 2.68 11.87 29.83
CA ARG A 517 3.49 13.05 30.06
C ARG A 517 4.00 13.09 31.50
N GLY A 518 5.31 13.14 31.64
CA GLY A 518 6.06 13.28 32.90
C GLY A 518 7.01 14.48 32.86
N SER A 519 7.95 14.51 33.80
CA SER A 519 9.09 15.43 33.69
C SER A 519 10.09 14.91 32.65
N VAL A 520 10.83 15.80 32.00
CA VAL A 520 11.86 15.41 31.01
C VAL A 520 12.85 14.41 31.62
N ASP A 521 13.24 14.61 32.88
CA ASP A 521 14.13 13.72 33.62
C ASP A 521 13.58 12.29 33.76
N ASP A 522 12.26 12.14 33.92
CA ASP A 522 11.59 10.83 34.01
C ASP A 522 11.46 10.13 32.64
N GLU A 523 11.59 10.87 31.54
CA GLU A 523 11.38 10.39 30.16
C GLU A 523 12.68 10.06 29.41
N VAL A 524 13.84 10.49 29.91
CA VAL A 524 15.16 10.08 29.39
C VAL A 524 15.30 8.55 29.35
N GLU A 525 14.70 7.83 30.30
CA GLU A 525 14.69 6.35 30.31
C GLU A 525 14.05 5.74 29.05
N LEU A 526 13.18 6.48 28.37
CA LEU A 526 12.48 6.05 27.15
C LEU A 526 13.22 6.46 25.87
N GLN A 527 14.40 7.07 25.96
CA GLN A 527 15.20 7.51 24.81
C GLN A 527 15.28 6.45 23.70
N GLY A 528 14.97 6.87 22.47
CA GLY A 528 15.03 6.03 21.28
C GLY A 528 13.83 5.11 21.06
N LEU A 529 12.89 5.01 22.02
CA LEU A 529 11.64 4.25 21.88
C LEU A 529 10.71 4.95 20.89
N TRP A 530 10.16 4.17 19.96
CA TRP A 530 9.12 4.59 19.04
C TRP A 530 7.74 4.34 19.64
N ILE A 531 6.86 5.33 19.58
CA ILE A 531 5.48 5.25 20.07
C ILE A 531 4.53 5.76 18.98
N SER A 532 3.45 5.01 18.75
CA SER A 532 2.30 5.50 17.99
C SER A 532 1.41 6.35 18.90
N GLU A 533 1.06 7.55 18.47
CA GLU A 533 0.19 8.45 19.24
C GLU A 533 -0.63 9.36 18.32
N MET A 534 -1.73 9.90 18.86
CA MET A 534 -2.56 10.88 18.17
C MET A 534 -1.76 12.15 17.86
N PRO A 535 -1.82 12.69 16.62
CA PRO A 535 -1.02 13.85 16.20
C PRO A 535 -1.13 15.06 17.16
N TRP A 536 -2.34 15.38 17.63
CA TRP A 536 -2.56 16.52 18.52
C TRP A 536 -1.96 16.36 19.92
N MET A 537 -1.65 15.13 20.33
CA MET A 537 -0.97 14.84 21.60
C MET A 537 0.54 15.00 21.50
N LEU A 538 1.07 15.19 20.29
CA LEU A 538 2.49 15.42 20.02
C LEU A 538 2.77 16.93 19.86
N ASP A 539 1.85 17.70 19.28
CA ASP A 539 2.00 19.16 19.12
C ASP A 539 1.48 19.93 20.35
N HIS A 540 2.33 20.03 21.37
CA HIS A 540 2.01 20.77 22.59
C HIS A 540 2.09 22.28 22.43
N SER A 541 2.66 22.75 21.31
CA SER A 541 2.83 24.16 21.01
C SER A 541 1.58 24.78 20.40
N SER A 542 0.71 23.97 19.79
CA SER A 542 -0.52 24.43 19.17
C SER A 542 -1.42 25.22 20.12
N ALA A 543 -2.03 26.29 19.58
CA ALA A 543 -3.02 27.08 20.32
C ALA A 543 -4.19 26.21 20.82
N PHE A 544 -4.58 25.21 20.02
CA PHE A 544 -5.62 24.24 20.38
C PHE A 544 -5.24 23.44 21.65
N TYR A 545 -4.03 22.87 21.70
CA TYR A 545 -3.56 22.12 22.87
C TYR A 545 -3.46 22.99 24.12
N GLN A 546 -2.97 24.23 23.99
CA GLN A 546 -2.88 25.18 25.09
C GLN A 546 -4.27 25.55 25.64
N GLN A 547 -5.23 25.83 24.76
CA GLN A 547 -6.61 26.12 25.15
C GLN A 547 -7.27 24.91 25.84
N TYR A 548 -7.08 23.70 25.31
CA TYR A 548 -7.55 22.47 25.93
C TYR A 548 -7.04 22.32 27.38
N ASN A 549 -5.74 22.53 27.61
CA ASN A 549 -5.14 22.42 28.95
C ASN A 549 -5.70 23.42 29.95
N GLN A 550 -6.05 24.62 29.49
CA GLN A 550 -6.64 25.64 30.34
C GLN A 550 -8.07 25.28 30.77
N LEU A 551 -8.84 24.68 29.86
CA LEU A 551 -10.24 24.32 30.10
C LEU A 551 -10.39 23.02 30.90
N TRP A 552 -9.50 22.04 30.70
CA TRP A 552 -9.56 20.72 31.33
C TRP A 552 -8.22 20.27 31.95
N PRO A 553 -7.69 21.01 32.95
CA PRO A 553 -6.40 20.68 33.56
C PRO A 553 -6.39 19.33 34.29
N GLU A 554 -7.55 18.85 34.74
CA GLU A 554 -7.72 17.59 35.48
C GLU A 554 -7.76 16.34 34.57
N TYR A 555 -7.81 16.51 33.24
CA TYR A 555 -7.91 15.39 32.29
C TYR A 555 -6.53 14.77 32.03
N ASN A 556 -6.38 13.50 32.44
CA ASN A 556 -5.22 12.68 32.12
C ASN A 556 -5.20 12.25 30.63
N GLU A 557 -4.14 11.56 30.20
CA GLU A 557 -3.97 11.12 28.80
C GLU A 557 -5.11 10.25 28.27
N SER A 558 -5.72 9.41 29.11
CA SER A 558 -6.89 8.62 28.67
C SER A 558 -8.10 9.50 28.38
N HIS A 559 -8.32 10.57 29.15
CA HIS A 559 -9.38 11.54 28.89
C HIS A 559 -9.06 12.39 27.65
N ARG A 560 -7.81 12.76 27.43
CA ARG A 560 -7.36 13.44 26.19
C ARG A 560 -7.70 12.63 24.95
N ARG A 561 -7.30 11.36 24.91
CA ARG A 561 -7.64 10.47 23.79
C ARG A 561 -9.14 10.33 23.56
N LEU A 562 -9.94 10.24 24.64
CA LEU A 562 -11.41 10.22 24.55
C LEU A 562 -12.03 11.55 24.10
N PHE A 563 -11.41 12.67 24.44
CA PHE A 563 -11.80 13.98 23.91
C PHE A 563 -11.59 14.01 22.39
N ALA A 564 -10.44 13.54 21.90
CA ALA A 564 -10.18 13.42 20.47
C ALA A 564 -11.19 12.49 19.77
N LEU A 565 -11.55 11.35 20.39
CA LEU A 565 -12.62 10.47 19.87
C LEU A 565 -13.95 11.22 19.69
N GLY A 566 -14.36 12.01 20.70
CA GLY A 566 -15.59 12.80 20.62
C GLY A 566 -15.53 13.89 19.56
N PHE A 567 -14.41 14.60 19.48
CA PHE A 567 -14.17 15.62 18.48
C PHE A 567 -14.27 15.05 17.07
N ASP A 568 -13.51 13.98 16.80
CA ASP A 568 -13.43 13.35 15.49
C ASP A 568 -14.72 12.67 15.10
N ALA A 569 -15.49 12.14 16.07
CA ALA A 569 -16.80 11.55 15.81
C ALA A 569 -17.76 12.56 15.16
N LEU A 570 -17.68 13.84 15.54
CA LEU A 570 -18.46 14.89 14.90
C LEU A 570 -17.83 15.29 13.55
N LEU A 571 -16.50 15.35 13.48
CA LEU A 571 -15.76 15.74 12.27
C LEU A 571 -16.05 14.81 11.07
N VAL A 572 -16.04 13.48 11.27
CA VAL A 572 -16.19 12.50 10.18
C VAL A 572 -17.65 12.26 9.79
N LEU A 573 -18.61 12.57 10.68
CA LEU A 573 -20.02 12.23 10.52
C LEU A 573 -20.58 12.55 9.12
N PRO A 574 -20.33 13.74 8.52
CA PRO A 574 -20.92 14.07 7.23
C PRO A 574 -20.57 13.10 6.11
N ASN A 575 -19.36 12.53 6.15
CA ASN A 575 -18.76 11.82 5.03
C ASN A 575 -18.69 10.31 5.24
N LEU A 576 -19.29 9.76 6.31
CA LEU A 576 -19.13 8.36 6.71
C LEU A 576 -19.40 7.33 5.58
N ASP A 577 -20.47 7.47 4.81
CA ASP A 577 -20.74 6.56 3.68
C ASP A 577 -19.78 6.79 2.50
N GLN A 578 -19.38 8.04 2.26
CA GLN A 578 -18.42 8.36 1.21
C GLN A 578 -17.04 7.77 1.53
N MET A 579 -16.61 7.87 2.79
CA MET A 579 -15.37 7.26 3.30
C MET A 579 -15.43 5.74 3.22
N ARG A 580 -16.60 5.12 3.46
CA ARG A 580 -16.78 3.67 3.30
C ARG A 580 -16.68 3.23 1.84
N GLY A 581 -17.21 4.06 0.93
CA GLY A 581 -17.20 3.82 -0.51
C GLY A 581 -15.78 3.84 -1.07
N TYR A 582 -14.93 4.75 -0.58
CA TYR A 582 -13.56 4.92 -1.04
C TYR A 582 -12.62 4.96 0.17
N THR A 583 -12.01 3.84 0.53
CA THR A 583 -11.21 3.71 1.77
C THR A 583 -9.95 4.58 1.80
N ASP A 584 -9.46 5.01 0.64
CA ASP A 584 -8.34 5.95 0.59
C ASP A 584 -8.82 7.39 0.88
N PHE A 585 -10.13 7.65 1.01
CA PHE A 585 -10.68 8.90 1.52
C PHE A 585 -10.39 9.00 3.01
N LYS A 586 -9.42 9.86 3.35
CA LYS A 586 -9.02 10.17 4.72
C LYS A 586 -9.43 11.58 5.13
N ILE A 587 -9.75 11.77 6.41
CA ILE A 587 -9.95 13.08 7.04
C ILE A 587 -8.93 13.23 8.17
N ASP A 588 -8.18 14.33 8.17
CA ASP A 588 -7.22 14.64 9.23
C ASP A 588 -7.95 15.07 10.51
N GLY A 589 -8.06 14.14 11.46
CA GLY A 589 -8.65 14.34 12.78
C GLY A 589 -7.61 14.60 13.87
N LEU A 590 -8.07 14.86 15.09
CA LEU A 590 -7.20 14.91 16.25
C LEU A 590 -6.58 13.52 16.54
N SER A 591 -7.35 12.45 16.37
CA SER A 591 -6.96 11.09 16.69
C SER A 591 -6.21 10.34 15.58
N GLY A 592 -5.81 11.04 14.51
CA GLY A 592 -5.08 10.50 13.36
C GLY A 592 -5.73 10.85 12.03
N ALA A 593 -5.20 10.30 10.93
CA ALA A 593 -5.90 10.32 9.65
C ALA A 593 -7.00 9.25 9.68
N LEU A 594 -8.25 9.65 9.42
CA LEU A 594 -9.44 8.84 9.65
C LEU A 594 -10.00 8.35 8.32
N SER A 595 -10.22 7.04 8.18
CA SER A 595 -10.93 6.43 7.05
C SER A 595 -12.08 5.56 7.56
N VAL A 596 -12.92 5.05 6.66
CA VAL A 596 -13.95 4.07 7.01
C VAL A 596 -13.73 2.82 6.18
N SER A 597 -13.52 1.69 6.85
CA SER A 597 -13.38 0.41 6.17
C SER A 597 -14.71 -0.05 5.58
N GLN A 598 -14.65 -1.00 4.63
CA GLN A 598 -15.86 -1.57 4.02
C GLN A 598 -16.78 -2.27 5.05
N THR A 599 -16.26 -2.65 6.22
CA THR A 599 -17.06 -3.22 7.32
C THR A 599 -17.74 -2.15 8.18
N GLY A 600 -17.54 -0.87 7.88
CA GLY A 600 -18.11 0.26 8.62
C GLY A 600 -17.36 0.64 9.89
N ALA A 601 -16.15 0.12 10.09
CA ALA A 601 -15.27 0.58 11.16
C ALA A 601 -14.55 1.86 10.71
N VAL A 602 -14.58 2.89 11.55
CA VAL A 602 -13.73 4.08 11.40
C VAL A 602 -12.33 3.69 11.84
N GLU A 603 -11.42 3.64 10.88
CA GLU A 603 -10.01 3.32 11.09
C GLU A 603 -9.21 4.61 11.28
N ARG A 604 -8.13 4.52 12.05
CA ARG A 604 -7.25 5.64 12.36
C ARG A 604 -5.83 5.28 12.02
N GLU A 605 -5.14 6.16 11.33
CA GLU A 605 -3.70 6.10 11.16
C GLU A 605 -3.04 7.07 12.14
N LEU A 606 -2.27 6.53 13.08
CA LEU A 606 -1.57 7.29 14.11
C LEU A 606 -0.24 7.82 13.59
N THR A 607 0.26 8.87 14.23
CA THR A 607 1.60 9.37 14.00
C THR A 607 2.60 8.55 14.81
N TRP A 608 3.67 8.09 14.17
CA TRP A 608 4.83 7.55 14.87
C TRP A 608 5.74 8.68 15.35
N ALA A 609 6.11 8.59 16.61
CA ALA A 609 7.02 9.52 17.26
C ALA A 609 8.11 8.76 18.00
N ARG A 610 9.25 9.40 18.18
CA ARG A 610 10.42 8.81 18.84
C ARG A 610 10.86 9.70 19.99
N TYR A 611 11.18 9.09 21.13
CA TYR A 611 11.79 9.83 22.23
C TYR A 611 13.19 10.30 21.86
N GLN A 612 13.40 11.61 21.93
CA GLN A 612 14.65 12.31 21.70
C GLN A 612 14.83 13.36 22.79
N ASP A 613 15.91 13.27 23.56
CA ASP A 613 16.27 14.19 24.65
C ASP A 613 15.16 14.33 25.71
N GLY A 614 14.45 13.23 25.98
CA GLY A 614 13.35 13.19 26.93
C GLY A 614 12.04 13.81 26.43
N GLU A 615 11.92 14.09 25.12
CA GLU A 615 10.70 14.55 24.47
C GLU A 615 10.25 13.58 23.37
N LEU A 616 8.95 13.38 23.21
CA LEU A 616 8.40 12.56 22.13
C LEU A 616 8.22 13.40 20.86
N ARG A 617 9.03 13.15 19.82
CA ARG A 617 9.03 13.93 18.57
C ARG A 617 8.45 13.13 17.39
N PRO A 618 7.50 13.70 16.61
CA PRO A 618 7.00 13.06 15.39
C PRO A 618 8.14 12.71 14.43
N MET A 619 8.01 11.58 13.75
CA MET A 619 8.90 11.21 12.65
C MET A 619 8.18 11.55 11.35
N ASP A 620 8.70 12.50 10.57
CA ASP A 620 8.19 12.76 9.23
C ASP A 620 8.51 11.55 8.34
N TYR A 621 7.48 10.87 7.84
CA TYR A 621 7.64 9.78 6.89
C TYR A 621 8.11 10.36 5.55
N VAL A 622 9.42 10.38 5.34
CA VAL A 622 9.99 10.52 4.00
C VAL A 622 9.94 9.11 3.42
N SER A 623 8.96 8.85 2.54
CA SER A 623 8.97 7.65 1.69
C SER A 623 10.38 7.54 1.10
N PRO A 624 11.09 6.40 1.19
CA PRO A 624 12.46 6.31 0.74
C PRO A 624 12.48 6.66 -0.74
N ILE A 625 12.93 7.88 -1.06
CA ILE A 625 13.41 8.20 -2.38
C ILE A 625 14.61 7.27 -2.52
N VAL A 626 14.55 6.37 -3.50
CA VAL A 626 15.74 5.65 -3.93
C VAL A 626 16.70 6.75 -4.38
N GLU A 627 17.60 7.16 -3.50
CA GLU A 627 18.83 7.85 -3.90
C GLU A 627 19.53 6.87 -4.83
N ASN A 628 19.33 7.08 -6.13
CA ASN A 628 20.25 6.55 -7.11
C ASN A 628 21.58 7.24 -6.79
N ASP A 629 22.45 6.54 -6.06
CA ASP A 629 23.88 6.79 -6.09
C ASP A 629 24.31 6.68 -7.56
N VAL A 630 24.22 7.81 -8.27
CA VAL A 630 24.95 7.99 -9.51
C VAL A 630 26.38 8.17 -9.07
N ASP A 631 27.15 7.09 -9.15
CA ASP A 631 28.61 7.14 -9.23
C ASP A 631 28.95 8.04 -10.43
N ILE A 632 29.12 9.34 -10.17
CA ILE A 632 29.76 10.25 -11.12
C ILE A 632 31.23 9.89 -11.04
N ASP A 633 31.66 9.05 -11.99
CA ASP A 633 33.05 8.74 -12.25
C ASP A 633 33.81 10.06 -12.45
N SER A 634 34.61 10.42 -11.45
CA SER A 634 35.39 11.64 -11.39
C SER A 634 36.67 11.50 -12.23
N GLN A 635 36.52 11.28 -13.52
CA GLN A 635 37.60 11.34 -14.50
C GLN A 635 37.09 12.07 -15.74
N ASP A 636 37.35 13.37 -15.78
CA ASP A 636 37.55 14.24 -16.96
C ASP A 636 37.00 15.65 -16.70
N LEU A 637 37.68 16.38 -15.83
CA LEU A 637 37.70 17.85 -15.88
C LEU A 637 39.17 18.28 -15.73
N GLU A 638 39.86 18.37 -16.87
CA GLU A 638 41.13 19.08 -16.98
C GLU A 638 40.88 20.55 -16.64
N ALA A 639 41.37 20.98 -15.47
CA ALA A 639 41.63 22.36 -15.16
C ALA A 639 43.08 22.66 -15.52
N ASP A 640 43.31 23.50 -16.52
CA ASP A 640 44.46 24.39 -16.61
C ASP A 640 44.24 25.37 -17.77
N GLU A 641 43.76 26.58 -17.44
CA GLU A 641 44.39 27.84 -17.84
C GLU A 641 43.56 29.06 -17.38
N ALA A 642 44.29 30.05 -16.86
CA ALA A 642 43.90 31.44 -16.61
C ALA A 642 43.26 31.79 -15.24
N ILE A 643 44.10 31.84 -14.20
CA ILE A 643 44.03 32.93 -13.21
C ILE A 643 45.06 33.98 -13.63
N GLU A 644 44.63 35.12 -14.17
CA GLU A 644 45.31 36.40 -13.90
C GLU A 644 44.46 37.62 -14.29
N ALA A 645 44.41 38.57 -13.36
CA ALA A 645 43.98 39.96 -13.48
C ALA A 645 42.47 40.22 -13.67
N LEU A 646 41.86 40.89 -12.69
CA LEU A 646 41.59 42.33 -12.82
C LEU A 646 41.13 42.94 -11.48
N ASN A 647 41.73 44.08 -11.19
CA ASN A 647 41.56 44.97 -10.03
C ASN A 647 40.22 45.72 -10.12
N PRO A 648 39.61 46.17 -9.00
CA PRO A 648 38.42 47.00 -9.00
C PRO A 648 38.83 48.48 -9.04
N GLU A 649 38.40 49.22 -10.05
CA GLU A 649 38.19 50.67 -10.10
C GLU A 649 38.11 51.08 -11.58
N ASP A 650 36.91 51.40 -12.08
CA ASP A 650 36.70 52.59 -12.89
C ASP A 650 35.20 52.85 -13.15
N GLU A 651 34.89 54.13 -13.04
CA GLU A 651 33.60 54.80 -13.11
C GLU A 651 32.92 54.78 -14.50
N VAL A 652 31.58 54.70 -14.47
CA VAL A 652 30.61 55.50 -15.26
C VAL A 652 30.58 55.34 -16.80
N SER A 653 29.45 54.88 -17.34
CA SER A 653 28.52 55.77 -18.08
C SER A 653 27.28 55.05 -18.63
N GLY A 654 26.11 55.67 -18.39
CA GLY A 654 25.01 55.71 -19.36
C GLY A 654 23.98 54.60 -19.30
N ILE A 655 22.82 54.89 -18.69
CA ILE A 655 21.51 54.78 -19.35
C ILE A 655 20.55 55.75 -18.64
N GLU A 656 19.98 56.63 -19.46
CA GLU A 656 18.92 57.59 -19.17
C GLU A 656 17.61 56.88 -18.74
N ILE A 657 17.00 57.34 -17.65
CA ILE A 657 15.60 57.05 -17.32
C ILE A 657 14.84 58.38 -17.38
N VAL A 658 13.85 58.44 -18.26
CA VAL A 658 12.88 59.54 -18.40
C VAL A 658 11.86 59.46 -17.24
N PRO A 659 11.52 60.57 -16.55
CA PRO A 659 10.63 60.55 -15.41
C PRO A 659 9.15 60.60 -15.83
N VAL A 660 8.30 59.88 -15.10
CA VAL A 660 6.87 60.19 -15.00
C VAL A 660 6.60 60.61 -13.57
N ASP A 661 6.08 61.83 -13.45
CA ASP A 661 5.86 62.59 -12.25
C ASP A 661 4.63 62.11 -11.47
N ASP A 662 4.70 62.47 -10.19
CA ASP A 662 3.93 62.14 -9.00
C ASP A 662 2.53 62.80 -8.97
N SER A 663 1.59 62.20 -8.23
CA SER A 663 0.75 62.98 -7.29
C SER A 663 -0.22 62.10 -6.46
N SER A 664 -0.03 62.20 -5.13
CA SER A 664 -1.04 62.22 -4.04
C SER A 664 -1.74 60.90 -3.68
N THR A 665 -1.91 60.47 -2.42
CA THR A 665 -1.80 61.15 -1.11
C THR A 665 -1.86 60.10 0.02
N ASP A 666 -1.15 60.39 1.11
CA ASP A 666 -1.42 60.10 2.53
C ASP A 666 -1.73 58.68 3.05
N GLY A 667 -0.97 58.27 4.08
CA GLY A 667 -1.51 57.41 5.14
C GLY A 667 -0.55 56.48 5.89
N GLU A 668 0.10 57.01 6.91
CA GLU A 668 0.53 56.34 8.16
C GLU A 668 1.57 55.21 8.17
N ILE A 669 2.72 55.58 8.75
CA ILE A 669 3.80 54.75 9.27
C ILE A 669 3.38 54.18 10.64
N GLN A 670 3.46 52.86 10.81
CA GLN A 670 3.80 52.25 12.10
C GLN A 670 4.91 51.21 11.93
N SER A 671 6.03 51.52 12.56
CA SER A 671 7.25 50.75 12.72
C SER A 671 7.06 49.56 13.68
N LEU A 672 7.45 48.36 13.25
CA LEU A 672 7.88 47.30 14.16
C LEU A 672 9.24 46.80 13.69
N GLY A 673 10.26 47.10 14.49
CA GLY A 673 11.64 46.69 14.25
C GLY A 673 11.83 45.20 14.55
N PHE A 674 12.56 44.53 13.67
CA PHE A 674 13.18 43.25 13.93
C PHE A 674 14.69 43.47 14.00
N GLU A 675 15.27 43.24 15.18
CA GLU A 675 16.69 43.05 15.41
C GLU A 675 17.07 41.67 14.85
N VAL A 676 18.04 41.64 13.94
CA VAL A 676 18.70 40.42 13.46
C VAL A 676 20.05 40.35 14.16
N GLU A 677 20.19 39.37 15.05
CA GLU A 677 21.45 39.05 15.72
C GLU A 677 22.17 37.99 14.88
N THR A 678 23.23 38.40 14.18
CA THR A 678 24.20 37.52 13.53
C THR A 678 25.23 37.05 14.55
N VAL A 679 25.45 35.73 14.63
CA VAL A 679 26.59 35.14 15.34
C VAL A 679 27.41 34.32 14.34
N GLU A 680 28.72 34.52 14.41
CA GLU A 680 29.81 33.98 13.56
C GLU A 680 29.86 32.46 13.41
#